data_AF-A0AAD6E3B7-F1
#
_entry.id   AF-A0AAD6E3B7-F1
#
_cell.length_a   1.000
_cell.length_b   1.000
_cell.length_c   1.000
_cell.angle_alpha   90.00
_cell.angle_beta   90.00
_cell.angle_gamma   90.00
#
_symmetry.space_group_name_H-M   'P 1'
#
loop_
_entity.id
_entity.type
_entity.pdbx_description
1 polymer ?
#
loop_
_entity_poly.entity_id
_entity_poly.type
_entity_poly.pdbx_seq_one_letter_code
_entity_poly.pdbx_strand_id
1 'polypeptide(L)'
;MKRSRRHTLYLKKGLTFAKAILGISTPHHEPQPIASTRHVQTDPLRPDSPGGLIDRAYDDHACAGKCPTGWKCCAGTEGCAPLNGDCCAWGDYCISGHKCRIWQGQKACCPSSGCPGERNSSTPTLSPHASSPGTATAVHSTSIDVKGSDGSGLSAGAITGIVVGVLAVTLVIVSFVFRKKLLRFVKRDPKRENTPSGTVHQVPELLAEDSSQYLSQSENSHSANYDRGTDPKTNSLMKAVRGGGWRTTLYIGSIISIFVLALNIAFTVWAAVHHQSADGNGVLFEGHCQTARNVNTGLHLVINVLATLLLGASNYGMQCLSAPTRKDLDRAHKDGRSLDIGVLSMRNLLQIPRRMFVLWIILAFTSLPFHLLYNSTIYLTLNSYEYVVLAGKESFSHFSVETLRQAYEDLPWMGEDALTFETLRRLELNGDFRRLEITDCIDKYEVDFQSAFSNVLLISEDVDPGNGIFAFVSRSDLYQTHKVNPWGWLCMSTNEIYCEPHLEKIREHSENLTVRGYHTSYTDIDTFRVDYCLAQEVPEKCRVEYSLSLLITIVIFNVIKAGVLWGTTLTTDNTPLLTIGDAIAEFLEQPESSTLTCDQWKFYQAPKMWHTVVSKRRWILYFLLYCGCITTSIGLLIYAFHSDKVGSWTAAMKMGLVIYFVSNGILTAMAQANEWSQYALSRKGLRVSAAPKGSQRSTYFLSLPYRYSVPFLAFSIIIHWLISESLFLIAVEVYSPSLSRVEVLDFKTCGYSPVGVVSTLAVGSFMVFCLTGMAWFRPFRSGIPIPGSSSLAISAACHPYPSDEASGQMQEVRGIGARKLQWGVIASRYHGVEHCSFSDQDVTLPVDQRFYK
;
A
#
# COMPACT_ATOMS: atom_id res chain seq x y z
N MET A 1 31.21 11.84 -43.66
CA MET A 1 31.50 10.84 -42.59
C MET A 1 32.18 11.39 -41.29
N LYS A 2 32.26 12.71 -41.01
CA LYS A 2 33.02 13.21 -39.82
C LYS A 2 32.25 13.28 -38.46
N ARG A 3 30.96 12.90 -38.39
CA ARG A 3 30.14 13.05 -37.15
C ARG A 3 30.18 11.87 -36.17
N SER A 4 30.70 10.69 -36.58
CA SER A 4 30.65 9.45 -35.77
C SER A 4 31.65 9.44 -34.60
N ARG A 5 32.92 9.82 -34.84
CA ARG A 5 34.04 9.66 -33.87
C ARG A 5 33.89 10.44 -32.54
N ARG A 6 32.92 11.35 -32.38
CA ARG A 6 32.69 12.06 -31.09
C ARG A 6 31.82 11.28 -30.08
N HIS A 7 30.98 10.33 -30.50
CA HIS A 7 30.13 9.58 -29.57
C HIS A 7 30.90 8.53 -28.76
N THR A 8 31.87 7.86 -29.37
CA THR A 8 32.64 6.76 -28.75
C THR A 8 33.48 7.22 -27.55
N LEU A 9 33.88 8.49 -27.52
CA LEU A 9 34.73 9.04 -26.45
C LEU A 9 33.95 9.29 -25.14
N TYR A 10 32.68 9.70 -25.24
CA TYR A 10 31.82 9.89 -24.07
C TYR A 10 31.37 8.54 -23.48
N LEU A 11 31.07 7.55 -24.32
CA LEU A 11 30.71 6.20 -23.87
C LEU A 11 31.85 5.53 -23.07
N LYS A 12 33.12 5.69 -23.47
CA LYS A 12 34.25 5.18 -22.68
C LYS A 12 34.35 5.83 -21.29
N LYS A 13 34.24 7.16 -21.18
CA LYS A 13 34.31 7.84 -19.88
C LYS A 13 33.15 7.46 -18.93
N GLY A 14 31.93 7.29 -19.46
CA GLY A 14 30.80 6.83 -18.65
C GLY A 14 31.00 5.41 -18.09
N LEU A 15 31.60 4.51 -18.87
CA LEU A 15 31.82 3.12 -18.44
C LEU A 15 32.91 3.00 -17.36
N THR A 16 33.94 3.86 -17.39
CA THR A 16 34.95 3.92 -16.32
C THR A 16 34.33 4.37 -14.98
N PHE A 17 33.45 5.38 -15.02
CA PHE A 17 32.76 5.88 -13.82
C PHE A 17 31.81 4.82 -13.23
N ALA A 18 31.10 4.07 -14.08
CA ALA A 18 30.25 2.96 -13.64
C ALA A 18 31.05 1.84 -12.94
N LYS A 19 32.26 1.50 -13.42
CA LYS A 19 33.12 0.50 -12.75
C LYS A 19 33.62 0.95 -11.39
N ALA A 20 33.91 2.24 -11.20
CA ALA A 20 34.35 2.79 -9.92
C ALA A 20 33.26 2.73 -8.83
N ILE A 21 31.98 2.79 -9.21
CA ILE A 21 30.84 2.74 -8.28
C ILE A 21 30.46 1.29 -7.88
N LEU A 22 30.82 0.29 -8.69
CA LEU A 22 30.35 -1.09 -8.51
C LEU A 22 31.35 -2.03 -7.81
N GLY A 23 32.58 -1.59 -7.51
CA GLY A 23 33.52 -2.33 -6.66
C GLY A 23 34.02 -3.68 -7.20
N ILE A 24 33.75 -4.02 -8.46
CA ILE A 24 34.04 -5.36 -9.01
C ILE A 24 35.53 -5.51 -9.36
N SER A 25 36.30 -6.09 -8.44
CA SER A 25 37.64 -6.64 -8.70
C SER A 25 37.54 -8.07 -9.26
N THR A 26 38.06 -8.30 -10.47
CA THR A 26 38.19 -9.65 -11.05
C THR A 26 39.67 -10.05 -11.13
N PRO A 27 40.12 -11.14 -10.49
CA PRO A 27 41.49 -11.64 -10.66
C PRO A 27 41.65 -12.31 -12.03
N HIS A 28 42.87 -12.21 -12.59
CA HIS A 28 43.32 -13.03 -13.72
C HIS A 28 43.95 -14.32 -13.19
N HIS A 29 43.80 -15.43 -13.93
CA HIS A 29 44.91 -16.35 -14.19
C HIS A 29 44.66 -17.20 -15.46
N GLU A 30 45.74 -17.66 -16.08
CA GLU A 30 45.77 -18.45 -17.33
C GLU A 30 45.76 -19.98 -17.10
N PRO A 31 45.55 -20.82 -18.15
CA PRO A 31 44.99 -22.17 -18.00
C PRO A 31 45.97 -23.36 -18.22
N GLN A 32 45.42 -24.58 -18.03
CA GLN A 32 45.86 -25.92 -18.52
C GLN A 32 46.93 -26.69 -17.71
N PRO A 33 47.03 -28.05 -17.82
CA PRO A 33 46.01 -29.07 -18.20
C PRO A 33 46.03 -30.36 -17.30
N ILE A 34 45.42 -31.47 -17.79
CA ILE A 34 45.58 -32.91 -17.38
C ILE A 34 44.74 -33.38 -16.16
N ALA A 35 44.17 -34.60 -16.06
CA ALA A 35 43.50 -35.54 -16.99
C ALA A 35 42.94 -36.77 -16.20
N SER A 36 42.00 -37.55 -16.81
CA SER A 36 41.67 -38.96 -16.47
C SER A 36 40.96 -39.27 -15.11
N THR A 37 40.04 -40.26 -14.97
CA THR A 37 39.33 -41.16 -15.93
C THR A 37 38.09 -41.85 -15.32
N ARG A 38 37.13 -42.26 -16.19
CA ARG A 38 36.06 -43.31 -16.02
C ARG A 38 34.90 -42.96 -15.06
N HIS A 39 33.61 -43.14 -15.42
CA HIS A 39 32.82 -44.33 -15.84
C HIS A 39 32.63 -45.34 -14.69
N VAL A 40 31.48 -46.00 -14.45
CA VAL A 40 30.50 -46.66 -15.37
C VAL A 40 29.03 -46.47 -14.88
N GLN A 41 28.02 -46.99 -15.60
CA GLN A 41 26.55 -46.93 -15.32
C GLN A 41 25.94 -48.36 -15.08
N THR A 42 24.65 -48.66 -14.90
CA THR A 42 23.36 -47.95 -15.13
C THR A 42 22.19 -48.59 -14.31
N ASP A 43 21.05 -47.89 -14.25
CA ASP A 43 19.62 -48.32 -14.35
C ASP A 43 19.27 -49.73 -14.94
N PRO A 44 17.99 -50.23 -14.91
CA PRO A 44 16.80 -49.93 -14.04
C PRO A 44 15.81 -51.13 -13.75
N LEU A 45 14.58 -50.83 -13.26
CA LEU A 45 13.25 -51.47 -13.49
C LEU A 45 12.59 -52.44 -12.44
N ARG A 46 11.29 -52.74 -12.71
CA ARG A 46 10.13 -53.25 -11.91
C ARG A 46 9.67 -54.65 -12.48
N PRO A 47 8.52 -55.34 -12.12
CA PRO A 47 7.42 -55.13 -11.14
C PRO A 47 6.87 -56.43 -10.44
N ASP A 48 5.58 -56.42 -9.99
CA ASP A 48 4.58 -57.53 -9.89
C ASP A 48 4.20 -58.23 -8.54
N SER A 49 3.12 -59.02 -8.58
CA SER A 49 2.27 -59.61 -7.49
C SER A 49 1.58 -60.91 -8.03
N PRO A 50 0.52 -61.58 -7.45
CA PRO A 50 -0.19 -61.48 -6.15
C PRO A 50 -0.58 -62.85 -5.46
N GLY A 51 -1.35 -62.82 -4.35
CA GLY A 51 -2.43 -63.81 -4.06
C GLY A 51 -2.32 -64.77 -2.84
N GLY A 52 -3.44 -64.99 -2.11
CA GLY A 52 -3.59 -66.07 -1.09
C GLY A 52 -4.58 -65.80 0.07
N LEU A 53 -5.29 -66.85 0.55
CA LEU A 53 -6.20 -66.92 1.74
C LEU A 53 -6.04 -68.33 2.39
N ILE A 54 -6.67 -68.80 3.49
CA ILE A 54 -7.89 -68.51 4.31
C ILE A 54 -7.60 -69.06 5.75
N ASP A 55 -8.33 -68.86 6.88
CA ASP A 55 -9.64 -68.26 7.19
C ASP A 55 -9.59 -67.28 8.39
N ARG A 56 -9.89 -67.71 9.64
CA ARG A 56 -10.19 -66.83 10.78
C ARG A 56 -9.40 -67.08 12.07
N ALA A 57 -9.07 -65.97 12.74
CA ALA A 57 -9.06 -65.84 14.20
C ALA A 57 -9.73 -64.51 14.59
N TYR A 58 -10.16 -64.37 15.85
CA TYR A 58 -10.74 -63.13 16.39
C TYR A 58 -9.58 -62.17 16.73
N ASP A 59 -9.53 -60.97 16.14
CA ASP A 59 -8.50 -59.98 16.46
C ASP A 59 -8.99 -58.54 16.27
N ASP A 60 -8.47 -57.61 17.08
CA ASP A 60 -9.20 -56.42 17.54
C ASP A 60 -8.89 -55.15 16.71
N HIS A 61 -8.65 -55.29 15.40
CA HIS A 61 -7.94 -54.29 14.58
C HIS A 61 -8.69 -53.86 13.29
N ALA A 62 -9.61 -52.90 13.45
CA ALA A 62 -10.49 -52.42 12.37
C ALA A 62 -9.82 -51.58 11.25
N CYS A 63 -8.58 -51.10 11.42
CA CYS A 63 -7.79 -50.51 10.32
C CYS A 63 -6.30 -50.90 10.36
N ALA A 64 -6.00 -52.17 10.01
CA ALA A 64 -4.66 -52.58 9.62
C ALA A 64 -4.24 -51.89 8.29
N GLY A 65 -3.45 -50.81 8.39
CA GLY A 65 -2.68 -50.25 7.26
C GLY A 65 -3.43 -49.45 6.19
N LYS A 66 -4.74 -49.16 6.34
CA LYS A 66 -5.52 -48.40 5.33
C LYS A 66 -5.38 -46.87 5.39
N CYS A 67 -4.87 -46.29 6.49
CA CYS A 67 -4.79 -44.84 6.65
C CYS A 67 -3.56 -44.23 5.93
N PRO A 68 -3.66 -43.03 5.35
CA PRO A 68 -2.52 -42.34 4.74
C PRO A 68 -1.38 -42.05 5.73
N THR A 69 -0.17 -41.84 5.24
CA THR A 69 0.95 -41.35 6.07
C THR A 69 0.59 -40.00 6.73
N GLY A 70 0.82 -39.90 8.04
CA GLY A 70 0.37 -38.77 8.87
C GLY A 70 -1.02 -38.94 9.51
N TRP A 71 -1.67 -40.10 9.35
CA TRP A 71 -3.00 -40.41 9.87
C TRP A 71 -3.01 -41.68 10.73
N LYS A 72 -3.93 -41.75 11.69
CA LYS A 72 -4.15 -42.86 12.62
C LYS A 72 -5.53 -43.48 12.45
N CYS A 73 -5.63 -44.78 12.73
CA CYS A 73 -6.88 -45.53 12.76
C CYS A 73 -7.76 -45.12 13.95
N CYS A 74 -9.07 -45.01 13.74
CA CYS A 74 -10.05 -44.80 14.79
C CYS A 74 -10.55 -46.17 15.30
N ALA A 75 -10.06 -46.58 16.48
CA ALA A 75 -10.30 -47.91 17.07
C ALA A 75 -11.79 -48.31 17.07
N GLY A 76 -12.06 -49.56 16.65
CA GLY A 76 -13.41 -50.10 16.48
C GLY A 76 -14.16 -49.66 15.22
N THR A 77 -13.52 -48.92 14.30
CA THR A 77 -14.11 -48.44 13.04
C THR A 77 -13.12 -48.55 11.88
N GLU A 78 -13.56 -48.47 10.62
CA GLU A 78 -12.65 -48.38 9.46
C GLU A 78 -12.12 -46.94 9.20
N GLY A 79 -12.44 -45.98 10.06
CA GLY A 79 -12.15 -44.55 9.86
C GLY A 79 -10.72 -44.13 10.22
N CYS A 80 -10.28 -43.01 9.64
CA CYS A 80 -8.94 -42.46 9.84
C CYS A 80 -8.99 -40.98 10.22
N ALA A 81 -8.27 -40.60 11.28
CA ALA A 81 -8.05 -39.22 11.70
C ALA A 81 -6.59 -38.79 11.42
N PRO A 82 -6.27 -37.49 11.29
CA PRO A 82 -4.88 -37.03 11.37
C PRO A 82 -4.25 -37.47 12.70
N LEU A 83 -2.92 -37.62 12.77
CA LEU A 83 -2.22 -38.00 14.02
C LEU A 83 -2.64 -37.15 15.23
N ASN A 84 -2.85 -35.84 15.02
CA ASN A 84 -3.23 -34.87 16.06
C ASN A 84 -4.75 -34.62 16.15
N GLY A 85 -5.59 -35.37 15.42
CA GLY A 85 -7.06 -35.24 15.46
C GLY A 85 -7.74 -36.17 16.47
N ASP A 86 -8.90 -35.78 16.99
CA ASP A 86 -9.74 -36.63 17.85
C ASP A 86 -10.69 -37.50 17.00
N CYS A 87 -10.75 -38.81 17.29
CA CYS A 87 -11.68 -39.75 16.68
C CYS A 87 -13.07 -39.70 17.33
N CYS A 88 -14.12 -39.56 16.51
CA CYS A 88 -15.52 -39.57 16.89
C CYS A 88 -16.23 -40.90 16.56
N ALA A 89 -17.54 -40.96 16.82
CA ALA A 89 -18.36 -42.11 16.45
C ALA A 89 -18.30 -42.39 14.95
N TRP A 90 -18.46 -43.65 14.56
CA TRP A 90 -18.47 -44.12 13.16
C TRP A 90 -17.15 -43.96 12.37
N GLY A 91 -16.12 -43.33 12.96
CA GLY A 91 -14.77 -43.23 12.39
C GLY A 91 -14.40 -41.85 11.85
N ASP A 92 -15.30 -40.87 11.94
CA ASP A 92 -15.04 -39.48 11.57
C ASP A 92 -14.09 -38.78 12.57
N TYR A 93 -13.51 -37.66 12.15
CA TYR A 93 -12.64 -36.81 12.98
C TYR A 93 -13.04 -35.33 12.87
N CYS A 94 -12.69 -34.54 13.88
CA CYS A 94 -13.05 -33.12 13.92
C CYS A 94 -12.05 -32.22 13.18
N ILE A 95 -12.57 -31.25 12.43
CA ILE A 95 -11.76 -30.15 11.87
C ILE A 95 -11.22 -29.21 12.97
N SER A 96 -10.12 -28.52 12.69
CA SER A 96 -9.43 -27.63 13.63
C SER A 96 -10.38 -26.67 14.37
N GLY A 97 -10.15 -26.51 15.68
CA GLY A 97 -10.99 -25.70 16.57
C GLY A 97 -12.18 -26.44 17.20
N HIS A 98 -12.41 -27.70 16.82
CA HIS A 98 -13.43 -28.58 17.40
C HIS A 98 -12.77 -29.81 18.05
N LYS A 99 -13.35 -30.31 19.14
CA LYS A 99 -12.95 -31.54 19.82
C LYS A 99 -14.09 -32.53 19.88
N CYS A 100 -13.77 -33.81 19.96
CA CYS A 100 -14.79 -34.84 20.08
C CYS A 100 -15.29 -34.98 21.52
N ARG A 101 -16.60 -34.83 21.74
CA ARG A 101 -17.26 -34.91 23.06
C ARG A 101 -18.47 -35.85 23.01
N ILE A 102 -18.90 -36.36 24.16
CA ILE A 102 -20.11 -37.19 24.23
C ILE A 102 -21.34 -36.27 24.30
N TRP A 103 -22.16 -36.29 23.25
CA TRP A 103 -23.41 -35.54 23.17
C TRP A 103 -24.55 -36.51 22.84
N GLN A 104 -25.63 -36.47 23.64
CA GLN A 104 -26.75 -37.42 23.56
C GLN A 104 -26.33 -38.92 23.56
N GLY A 105 -25.20 -39.25 24.17
CA GLY A 105 -24.70 -40.63 24.30
C GLY A 105 -23.81 -41.12 23.15
N GLN A 106 -23.55 -40.31 22.12
CA GLN A 106 -22.55 -40.63 21.07
C GLN A 106 -21.43 -39.58 21.03
N LYS A 107 -20.27 -39.98 20.50
CA LYS A 107 -19.11 -39.10 20.30
C LYS A 107 -19.31 -38.22 19.05
N ALA A 108 -19.48 -36.91 19.23
CA ALA A 108 -19.72 -35.93 18.17
C ALA A 108 -18.73 -34.76 18.27
N CYS A 109 -18.51 -34.07 17.14
CA CYS A 109 -17.64 -32.88 17.10
C CYS A 109 -18.36 -31.65 17.64
N CYS A 110 -17.82 -31.06 18.71
CA CYS A 110 -18.27 -29.80 19.27
C CYS A 110 -17.14 -28.75 19.26
N PRO A 111 -17.45 -27.44 19.27
CA PRO A 111 -16.43 -26.41 19.49
C PRO A 111 -15.64 -26.69 20.79
N SER A 112 -14.39 -26.24 20.86
CA SER A 112 -13.55 -26.43 22.06
C SER A 112 -14.19 -25.90 23.36
N SER A 113 -15.10 -24.91 23.24
CA SER A 113 -15.90 -24.33 24.34
C SER A 113 -17.06 -25.20 24.85
N GLY A 114 -17.32 -26.37 24.24
CA GLY A 114 -18.34 -27.32 24.69
C GLY A 114 -19.51 -27.51 23.73
N CYS A 115 -20.37 -28.50 24.01
CA CYS A 115 -21.58 -28.78 23.24
C CYS A 115 -22.80 -28.06 23.83
N PRO A 116 -23.68 -27.46 23.01
CA PRO A 116 -24.97 -26.96 23.50
C PRO A 116 -25.79 -28.07 24.18
N GLY A 117 -25.96 -27.97 25.50
CA GLY A 117 -26.73 -28.93 26.30
C GLY A 117 -25.93 -29.94 27.14
N GLU A 118 -24.59 -29.83 27.23
CA GLU A 118 -23.81 -30.55 28.26
C GLU A 118 -24.36 -30.21 29.68
N ARG A 119 -24.75 -31.23 30.46
CA ARG A 119 -25.24 -31.09 31.84
C ARG A 119 -24.42 -31.99 32.76
N ASN A 120 -23.62 -31.40 33.64
CA ASN A 120 -22.82 -32.14 34.62
C ASN A 120 -23.72 -32.84 35.65
N SER A 121 -23.41 -34.08 36.05
CA SER A 121 -24.30 -34.92 36.85
C SER A 121 -23.62 -35.66 38.01
N SER A 122 -23.37 -34.93 39.10
CA SER A 122 -23.17 -35.41 40.48
C SER A 122 -23.16 -34.17 41.40
N THR A 123 -23.79 -34.11 42.57
CA THR A 123 -24.50 -35.11 43.41
C THR A 123 -25.88 -34.51 43.87
N PRO A 124 -26.69 -35.06 44.82
CA PRO A 124 -28.15 -35.01 44.69
C PRO A 124 -28.91 -33.78 45.27
N THR A 125 -30.16 -33.67 44.80
CA THR A 125 -31.34 -32.88 45.25
C THR A 125 -31.49 -32.66 46.77
N LEU A 126 -32.12 -31.57 47.26
CA LEU A 126 -33.55 -31.28 47.05
C LEU A 126 -34.02 -29.82 47.32
N SER A 127 -34.90 -29.33 46.44
CA SER A 127 -35.98 -28.31 46.65
C SER A 127 -35.69 -26.81 46.99
N PRO A 128 -36.65 -25.89 46.72
CA PRO A 128 -36.39 -24.44 46.69
C PRO A 128 -37.27 -23.58 47.63
N HIS A 129 -36.88 -22.31 47.84
CA HIS A 129 -37.80 -21.18 48.07
C HIS A 129 -37.14 -19.85 47.66
N ALA A 130 -37.92 -18.75 47.59
CA ALA A 130 -37.53 -17.52 46.92
C ALA A 130 -37.62 -16.26 47.82
N SER A 131 -36.68 -15.32 47.64
CA SER A 131 -36.84 -13.89 47.92
C SER A 131 -35.69 -13.05 47.36
N SER A 132 -35.87 -11.73 47.31
CA SER A 132 -34.91 -10.70 46.90
C SER A 132 -35.07 -9.49 47.86
N PRO A 133 -34.22 -8.44 47.83
CA PRO A 133 -32.77 -8.36 47.64
C PRO A 133 -32.04 -8.00 48.96
N GLY A 134 -30.69 -8.10 49.00
CA GLY A 134 -29.91 -7.85 50.23
C GLY A 134 -28.60 -7.09 50.00
N THR A 135 -28.50 -5.92 50.64
CA THR A 135 -27.43 -4.91 50.67
C THR A 135 -25.99 -5.43 50.83
N ALA A 136 -25.03 -4.68 50.27
CA ALA A 136 -23.60 -4.92 50.41
C ALA A 136 -23.03 -4.63 51.83
N THR A 137 -21.96 -5.34 52.18
CA THR A 137 -20.86 -4.82 53.01
C THR A 137 -19.55 -5.31 52.41
N ALA A 138 -18.64 -4.38 52.11
CA ALA A 138 -17.29 -4.71 51.61
C ALA A 138 -16.33 -4.93 52.78
N VAL A 139 -15.32 -5.78 52.57
CA VAL A 139 -14.08 -5.80 53.35
C VAL A 139 -12.96 -5.44 52.40
N HIS A 140 -12.28 -4.32 52.66
CA HIS A 140 -11.15 -3.87 51.86
C HIS A 140 -9.89 -4.67 52.25
N SER A 141 -9.31 -5.37 51.28
CA SER A 141 -7.88 -5.73 51.30
C SER A 141 -7.14 -4.70 50.46
N THR A 142 -6.23 -3.94 51.07
CA THR A 142 -5.52 -2.85 50.38
C THR A 142 -4.40 -3.39 49.50
N SER A 143 -4.54 -3.24 48.18
CA SER A 143 -3.38 -3.27 47.27
C SER A 143 -2.48 -2.08 47.56
N ILE A 144 -1.16 -2.27 47.43
CA ILE A 144 -0.21 -1.16 47.37
C ILE A 144 -0.18 -0.69 45.92
N ASP A 145 -0.96 0.33 45.61
CA ASP A 145 -0.98 0.95 44.29
C ASP A 145 0.34 1.68 44.04
N VAL A 146 1.30 1.01 43.38
CA VAL A 146 2.40 1.69 42.68
C VAL A 146 1.76 2.52 41.58
N LYS A 147 1.73 3.84 41.80
CA LYS A 147 0.87 4.79 41.09
C LYS A 147 1.38 5.11 39.67
N GLY A 148 1.32 4.11 38.79
CA GLY A 148 1.48 4.30 37.35
C GLY A 148 0.46 5.30 36.82
N SER A 149 0.91 6.27 36.02
CA SER A 149 0.07 7.36 35.50
C SER A 149 -1.10 6.82 34.67
N ASP A 150 -2.30 7.36 34.88
CA ASP A 150 -3.44 7.20 33.97
C ASP A 150 -3.11 7.85 32.61
N GLY A 151 -2.46 7.08 31.73
CA GLY A 151 -2.09 7.52 30.39
C GLY A 151 -3.31 7.96 29.60
N SER A 152 -3.35 9.21 29.16
CA SER A 152 -4.52 9.83 28.51
C SER A 152 -4.71 9.41 27.05
N GLY A 153 -4.53 8.12 26.77
CA GLY A 153 -4.70 7.51 25.45
C GLY A 153 -6.16 7.44 25.02
N LEU A 154 -6.39 7.34 23.72
CA LEU A 154 -7.72 7.14 23.16
C LEU A 154 -8.12 5.67 23.30
N SER A 155 -9.32 5.41 23.82
CA SER A 155 -9.84 4.04 23.91
C SER A 155 -9.93 3.40 22.51
N ALA A 156 -9.72 2.07 22.43
CA ALA A 156 -9.80 1.36 21.15
C ALA A 156 -11.14 1.60 20.42
N GLY A 157 -12.25 1.78 21.17
CA GLY A 157 -13.55 2.15 20.59
C GLY A 157 -13.56 3.57 20.01
N ALA A 158 -12.95 4.55 20.67
CA ALA A 158 -12.81 5.92 20.15
C ALA A 158 -11.93 5.96 18.90
N ILE A 159 -10.78 5.27 18.89
CA ILE A 159 -9.91 5.18 17.70
C ILE A 159 -10.63 4.47 16.55
N THR A 160 -11.32 3.36 16.82
CA THR A 160 -12.17 2.69 15.82
C THR A 160 -13.22 3.64 15.25
N GLY A 161 -13.86 4.45 16.10
CA GLY A 161 -14.81 5.48 15.71
C GLY A 161 -14.18 6.59 14.84
N ILE A 162 -12.95 7.00 15.12
CA ILE A 162 -12.19 7.94 14.28
C ILE A 162 -11.83 7.32 12.93
N VAL A 163 -11.35 6.07 12.90
CA VAL A 163 -11.03 5.35 11.65
C VAL A 163 -12.27 5.20 10.77
N VAL A 164 -13.37 4.67 11.32
CA VAL A 164 -14.65 4.54 10.61
C VAL A 164 -15.20 5.92 10.22
N GLY A 165 -15.08 6.93 11.09
CA GLY A 165 -15.53 8.30 10.83
C GLY A 165 -14.78 8.97 9.68
N VAL A 166 -13.44 8.90 9.65
CA VAL A 166 -12.64 9.48 8.56
C VAL A 166 -12.81 8.68 7.28
N LEU A 167 -12.92 7.35 7.34
CA LEU A 167 -13.27 6.54 6.16
C LEU A 167 -14.68 6.86 5.64
N ALA A 168 -15.67 7.04 6.52
CA ALA A 168 -17.02 7.44 6.13
C ALA A 168 -17.06 8.86 5.54
N VAL A 169 -16.39 9.84 6.15
CA VAL A 169 -16.33 11.22 5.65
C VAL A 169 -15.56 11.30 4.33
N THR A 170 -14.44 10.60 4.18
CA THR A 170 -13.72 10.53 2.89
C THR A 170 -14.55 9.81 1.84
N LEU A 171 -15.21 8.70 2.16
CA LEU A 171 -16.17 8.02 1.27
C LEU A 171 -17.37 8.91 0.92
N VAL A 172 -17.85 9.78 1.81
CA VAL A 172 -18.92 10.75 1.54
C VAL A 172 -18.42 11.91 0.68
N ILE A 173 -17.21 12.43 0.88
CA ILE A 173 -16.58 13.44 0.02
C ILE A 173 -16.37 12.88 -1.39
N VAL A 174 -15.77 11.69 -1.49
CA VAL A 174 -15.58 10.95 -2.75
C VAL A 174 -16.93 10.68 -3.41
N SER A 175 -17.88 10.11 -2.67
CA SER A 175 -19.23 9.84 -3.18
C SER A 175 -19.97 11.11 -3.57
N PHE A 176 -19.77 12.25 -2.92
CA PHE A 176 -20.37 13.52 -3.32
C PHE A 176 -19.78 14.01 -4.64
N VAL A 177 -18.44 13.96 -4.79
CA VAL A 177 -17.73 14.29 -6.04
C VAL A 177 -18.20 13.40 -7.20
N PHE A 178 -18.41 12.10 -6.96
CA PHE A 178 -18.95 11.18 -7.96
C PHE A 178 -20.46 11.38 -8.21
N ARG A 179 -21.31 11.40 -7.17
CA ARG A 179 -22.79 11.46 -7.24
C ARG A 179 -23.31 12.78 -7.81
N LYS A 180 -22.62 13.91 -7.57
CA LYS A 180 -22.93 15.23 -8.18
C LYS A 180 -22.55 15.32 -9.67
N LYS A 181 -21.87 14.31 -10.21
CA LYS A 181 -21.71 14.04 -11.66
C LYS A 181 -22.64 12.89 -12.13
N LEU A 182 -22.79 11.80 -11.37
CA LEU A 182 -23.63 10.65 -11.74
C LEU A 182 -25.13 11.03 -11.87
N LEU A 183 -25.65 11.88 -10.99
CA LEU A 183 -27.03 12.40 -11.08
C LEU A 183 -27.26 13.34 -12.28
N ARG A 184 -26.19 13.80 -12.95
CA ARG A 184 -26.29 14.46 -14.27
C ARG A 184 -26.17 13.47 -15.44
N PHE A 185 -25.77 12.23 -15.19
CA PHE A 185 -25.69 11.16 -16.17
C PHE A 185 -27.01 10.38 -16.30
N VAL A 186 -27.75 10.23 -15.19
CA VAL A 186 -29.03 9.51 -15.14
C VAL A 186 -30.23 10.36 -15.61
N LYS A 187 -30.11 11.71 -15.60
CA LYS A 187 -31.25 12.61 -15.89
C LYS A 187 -31.46 12.89 -17.39
N ARG A 188 -31.26 11.86 -18.21
CA ARG A 188 -31.29 11.86 -19.69
C ARG A 188 -31.38 10.39 -20.17
N ASP A 189 -32.42 9.89 -20.83
CA ASP A 189 -33.67 10.48 -21.36
C ASP A 189 -34.86 9.52 -21.07
N PRO A 190 -36.12 10.00 -21.10
CA PRO A 190 -37.24 9.14 -21.53
C PRO A 190 -38.14 9.81 -22.60
N LYS A 191 -38.66 9.00 -23.55
CA LYS A 191 -39.20 9.35 -24.89
C LYS A 191 -38.07 9.46 -25.94
N ARG A 192 -38.07 8.79 -27.09
CA ARG A 192 -39.08 8.06 -27.92
C ARG A 192 -38.35 6.91 -28.67
N GLU A 193 -38.94 5.86 -29.26
CA GLU A 193 -40.28 5.25 -29.31
C GLU A 193 -40.09 3.80 -29.86
N ASN A 194 -41.00 2.86 -29.60
CA ASN A 194 -41.15 1.63 -30.43
C ASN A 194 -42.10 1.98 -31.61
N THR A 195 -42.27 1.26 -32.73
CA THR A 195 -42.16 -0.19 -33.00
C THR A 195 -41.75 -0.45 -34.50
N PRO A 196 -42.23 -1.46 -35.29
CA PRO A 196 -41.37 -2.42 -35.99
C PRO A 196 -41.24 -2.25 -37.53
N SER A 197 -40.54 -3.21 -38.17
CA SER A 197 -40.35 -3.37 -39.62
C SER A 197 -41.65 -3.50 -40.43
N GLY A 198 -41.66 -2.98 -41.66
CA GLY A 198 -42.72 -3.18 -42.66
C GLY A 198 -42.29 -2.81 -44.09
N THR A 199 -42.71 -3.61 -45.08
CA THR A 199 -42.33 -3.55 -46.51
C THR A 199 -43.02 -2.45 -47.33
N VAL A 200 -42.29 -1.95 -48.36
CA VAL A 200 -42.71 -1.58 -49.73
C VAL A 200 -44.05 -0.83 -49.94
N HIS A 201 -43.98 0.37 -50.53
CA HIS A 201 -44.75 0.73 -51.75
C HIS A 201 -44.18 2.01 -52.44
N GLN A 202 -44.87 2.53 -53.47
CA GLN A 202 -44.30 3.37 -54.54
C GLN A 202 -44.51 4.89 -54.42
N VAL A 203 -43.72 5.60 -55.23
CA VAL A 203 -43.86 7.01 -55.69
C VAL A 203 -45.20 7.20 -56.44
N PRO A 204 -45.96 8.31 -56.20
CA PRO A 204 -45.85 9.50 -57.06
C PRO A 204 -45.90 10.88 -56.35
N GLU A 205 -44.92 11.72 -56.68
CA GLU A 205 -45.07 13.02 -57.38
C GLU A 205 -46.40 13.82 -57.24
N LEU A 206 -46.31 15.09 -56.81
CA LEU A 206 -47.07 16.24 -57.35
C LEU A 206 -46.61 17.62 -56.85
N LEU A 207 -46.08 18.42 -57.79
CA LEU A 207 -46.15 19.89 -57.99
C LEU A 207 -46.19 20.96 -56.85
N ALA A 208 -45.25 21.91 -57.02
CA ALA A 208 -45.45 23.37 -57.19
C ALA A 208 -45.58 24.37 -56.02
N GLU A 209 -44.87 25.51 -56.23
CA GLU A 209 -45.16 26.92 -55.85
C GLU A 209 -45.30 27.33 -54.36
N ASP A 210 -45.09 28.59 -53.96
CA ASP A 210 -44.09 29.62 -54.34
C ASP A 210 -44.09 30.74 -53.24
N SER A 211 -43.24 31.76 -53.40
CA SER A 211 -43.51 33.15 -53.00
C SER A 211 -43.67 33.52 -51.51
N SER A 212 -42.51 33.76 -50.88
CA SER A 212 -42.03 35.11 -50.52
C SER A 212 -42.70 36.02 -49.43
N GLN A 213 -41.84 36.94 -48.96
CA GLN A 213 -42.10 38.31 -48.45
C GLN A 213 -42.42 38.63 -46.95
N TYR A 214 -41.33 38.90 -46.21
CA TYR A 214 -40.95 40.22 -45.63
C TYR A 214 -41.67 40.82 -44.38
N LEU A 215 -40.89 41.62 -43.63
CA LEU A 215 -41.28 42.68 -42.65
C LEU A 215 -41.98 42.21 -41.33
N SER A 216 -41.89 42.92 -40.18
CA SER A 216 -40.95 43.98 -39.72
C SER A 216 -41.00 44.17 -38.19
N GLN A 217 -39.94 44.81 -37.65
CA GLN A 217 -39.91 45.74 -36.50
C GLN A 217 -40.85 45.59 -35.29
N SER A 218 -40.27 45.62 -34.08
CA SER A 218 -40.39 46.79 -33.18
C SER A 218 -39.47 46.63 -31.95
N GLU A 219 -39.22 47.73 -31.23
CA GLU A 219 -38.26 47.83 -30.13
C GLU A 219 -38.93 48.08 -28.76
N ASN A 220 -38.13 47.88 -27.70
CA ASN A 220 -38.16 48.60 -26.42
C ASN A 220 -39.47 48.67 -25.60
N SER A 221 -39.42 48.06 -24.42
CA SER A 221 -39.73 48.81 -23.19
C SER A 221 -38.89 48.30 -22.02
N HIS A 222 -38.38 49.22 -21.20
CA HIS A 222 -37.67 48.91 -19.96
C HIS A 222 -38.67 48.71 -18.81
N SER A 223 -38.37 47.77 -17.92
CA SER A 223 -38.63 47.96 -16.50
C SER A 223 -37.45 47.42 -15.70
N ALA A 224 -36.85 48.28 -14.87
CA ALA A 224 -35.76 47.90 -13.99
C ALA A 224 -36.33 47.39 -12.66
N ASN A 225 -35.68 46.40 -12.05
CA ASN A 225 -35.88 46.10 -10.64
C ASN A 225 -34.53 46.05 -9.93
N TYR A 226 -34.46 46.69 -8.77
CA TYR A 226 -33.22 47.04 -8.07
C TYR A 226 -32.97 46.06 -6.93
N ASP A 227 -32.25 44.97 -7.21
CA ASP A 227 -32.02 43.92 -6.21
C ASP A 227 -30.75 44.16 -5.38
N ARG A 228 -30.80 43.75 -4.11
CA ARG A 228 -30.00 44.32 -3.02
C ARG A 228 -28.60 43.73 -2.95
N GLY A 229 -27.61 44.58 -2.67
CA GLY A 229 -26.18 44.25 -2.79
C GLY A 229 -25.72 43.04 -1.96
N THR A 230 -25.12 42.05 -2.64
CA THR A 230 -24.32 40.97 -2.04
C THR A 230 -22.90 41.04 -2.60
N ASP A 231 -21.88 40.85 -1.76
CA ASP A 231 -20.46 41.03 -2.12
C ASP A 231 -20.10 40.29 -3.44
N PRO A 232 -19.56 40.98 -4.47
CA PRO A 232 -19.22 40.36 -5.76
C PRO A 232 -18.25 39.18 -5.64
N LYS A 233 -17.45 39.09 -4.57
CA LYS A 233 -16.55 37.95 -4.31
C LYS A 233 -17.34 36.66 -4.02
N THR A 234 -18.43 36.72 -3.25
CA THR A 234 -19.24 35.52 -2.92
C THR A 234 -19.99 34.99 -4.14
N ASN A 235 -20.50 35.91 -4.96
CA ASN A 235 -21.27 35.59 -6.16
C ASN A 235 -20.41 34.91 -7.24
N SER A 236 -19.12 35.27 -7.35
CA SER A 236 -18.17 34.59 -8.25
C SER A 236 -17.86 33.15 -7.82
N LEU A 237 -17.69 32.91 -6.52
CA LEU A 237 -17.47 31.57 -5.95
C LEU A 237 -18.66 30.64 -6.22
N MET A 238 -19.89 31.12 -5.97
CA MET A 238 -21.11 30.33 -6.25
C MET A 238 -21.32 30.08 -7.75
N LYS A 239 -20.95 31.04 -8.63
CA LYS A 239 -20.92 30.81 -10.09
C LYS A 239 -19.88 29.77 -10.50
N ALA A 240 -18.67 29.77 -9.92
CA ALA A 240 -17.62 28.79 -10.21
C ALA A 240 -17.94 27.35 -9.72
N VAL A 241 -18.81 27.22 -8.71
CA VAL A 241 -19.32 25.94 -8.21
C VAL A 241 -20.53 25.44 -9.04
N ARG A 242 -21.32 26.33 -9.65
CA ARG A 242 -22.41 25.98 -10.59
C ARG A 242 -21.89 25.68 -12.00
N GLY A 243 -21.01 26.52 -12.54
CA GLY A 243 -20.36 26.36 -13.85
C GLY A 243 -19.22 25.35 -13.78
N GLY A 244 -19.52 24.08 -14.08
CA GLY A 244 -18.54 22.99 -13.99
C GLY A 244 -17.40 23.12 -15.01
N GLY A 245 -16.16 22.98 -14.56
CA GLY A 245 -14.95 22.93 -15.40
C GLY A 245 -13.69 22.62 -14.59
N TRP A 246 -12.52 22.86 -15.18
CA TRP A 246 -11.21 22.60 -14.57
C TRP A 246 -11.00 23.35 -13.24
N ARG A 247 -11.49 24.60 -13.13
CA ARG A 247 -11.50 25.35 -11.86
C ARG A 247 -12.28 24.63 -10.77
N THR A 248 -13.43 24.04 -11.09
CA THR A 248 -14.22 23.24 -10.13
C THR A 248 -13.45 22.01 -9.65
N THR A 249 -12.72 21.33 -10.54
CA THR A 249 -11.85 20.19 -10.20
C THR A 249 -10.69 20.62 -9.28
N LEU A 250 -10.02 21.73 -9.58
CA LEU A 250 -8.92 22.26 -8.77
C LEU A 250 -9.40 22.79 -7.40
N TYR A 251 -10.60 23.39 -7.36
CA TYR A 251 -11.26 23.83 -6.14
C TYR A 251 -11.62 22.64 -5.23
N ILE A 252 -12.15 21.54 -5.77
CA ILE A 252 -12.36 20.29 -5.02
C ILE A 252 -11.03 19.74 -4.49
N GLY A 253 -9.96 19.73 -5.30
CA GLY A 253 -8.62 19.34 -4.84
C GLY A 253 -8.08 20.22 -3.72
N SER A 254 -8.40 21.51 -3.73
CA SER A 254 -8.02 22.46 -2.68
C SER A 254 -8.83 22.23 -1.39
N ILE A 255 -10.14 21.97 -1.48
CA ILE A 255 -10.97 21.57 -0.34
C ILE A 255 -10.44 20.28 0.29
N ILE A 256 -10.08 19.27 -0.51
CA ILE A 256 -9.45 18.03 -0.03
C ILE A 256 -8.15 18.36 0.73
N SER A 257 -7.29 19.21 0.16
CA SER A 257 -6.03 19.60 0.81
C SER A 257 -6.23 20.38 2.12
N ILE A 258 -7.29 21.19 2.23
CA ILE A 258 -7.67 21.93 3.44
C ILE A 258 -8.31 21.01 4.49
N PHE A 259 -9.11 20.02 4.07
CA PHE A 259 -9.69 19.01 4.96
C PHE A 259 -8.62 18.14 5.61
N VAL A 260 -7.66 17.63 4.83
CA VAL A 260 -6.53 16.87 5.37
C VAL A 260 -5.62 17.75 6.25
N LEU A 261 -5.45 19.03 5.90
CA LEU A 261 -4.77 19.99 6.78
C LEU A 261 -5.49 20.15 8.13
N ALA A 262 -6.82 20.28 8.13
CA ALA A 262 -7.61 20.45 9.33
C ALA A 262 -7.56 19.22 10.24
N LEU A 263 -7.62 18.00 9.68
CA LEU A 263 -7.41 16.77 10.43
C LEU A 263 -5.99 16.69 11.04
N ASN A 264 -4.97 17.00 10.25
CA ASN A 264 -3.58 16.98 10.70
C ASN A 264 -3.28 18.05 11.76
N ILE A 265 -3.87 19.25 11.66
CA ILE A 265 -3.78 20.27 12.72
C ILE A 265 -4.52 19.79 13.98
N ALA A 266 -5.75 19.29 13.86
CA ALA A 266 -6.52 18.83 15.02
C ALA A 266 -5.80 17.70 15.77
N PHE A 267 -5.25 16.72 15.04
CA PHE A 267 -4.46 15.64 15.65
C PHE A 267 -3.14 16.15 16.23
N THR A 268 -2.39 17.01 15.53
CA THR A 268 -1.13 17.59 16.06
C THR A 268 -1.36 18.46 17.31
N VAL A 269 -2.46 19.22 17.38
CA VAL A 269 -2.82 20.03 18.56
C VAL A 269 -3.25 19.14 19.72
N TRP A 270 -4.08 18.12 19.48
CA TRP A 270 -4.41 17.13 20.50
C TRP A 270 -3.15 16.43 21.03
N ALA A 271 -2.28 15.98 20.12
CA ALA A 271 -1.02 15.31 20.40
C ALA A 271 0.01 16.18 21.15
N ALA A 272 0.00 17.50 20.95
CA ALA A 272 0.83 18.44 21.70
C ALA A 272 0.29 18.75 23.11
N VAL A 273 -1.03 18.66 23.31
CA VAL A 273 -1.68 18.91 24.62
C VAL A 273 -1.67 17.67 25.53
N HIS A 274 -1.69 16.46 24.95
CA HIS A 274 -1.69 15.18 25.68
C HIS A 274 -0.32 14.49 25.67
N HIS A 275 0.74 15.23 25.40
CA HIS A 275 2.11 14.72 25.36
C HIS A 275 2.63 14.46 26.79
N GLN A 276 2.96 13.20 27.13
CA GLN A 276 3.35 12.80 28.49
C GLN A 276 4.84 12.38 28.64
N SER A 277 5.63 12.29 27.56
CA SER A 277 6.97 11.65 27.58
C SER A 277 8.09 12.63 27.20
N ALA A 278 9.28 12.50 27.82
CA ALA A 278 10.40 13.42 27.58
C ALA A 278 10.90 13.44 26.11
N ASP A 279 10.85 12.29 25.41
CA ASP A 279 11.48 12.09 24.08
C ASP A 279 10.72 12.69 22.87
N GLY A 280 9.74 13.57 23.09
CA GLY A 280 8.97 14.21 21.99
C GLY A 280 8.03 13.27 21.22
N ASN A 281 7.84 12.04 21.72
CA ASN A 281 6.83 11.07 21.25
C ASN A 281 5.77 10.89 22.35
N GLY A 282 4.54 10.51 21.98
CA GLY A 282 3.45 10.31 22.95
C GLY A 282 2.61 9.08 22.65
N VAL A 283 1.97 8.55 23.69
CA VAL A 283 1.17 7.32 23.62
C VAL A 283 -0.26 7.63 23.15
N LEU A 284 -0.66 7.01 22.04
CA LEU A 284 -2.00 7.10 21.47
C LEU A 284 -2.95 6.03 22.06
N PHE A 285 -2.41 4.84 22.31
CA PHE A 285 -3.10 3.67 22.87
C PHE A 285 -2.09 2.80 23.62
N GLU A 286 -2.50 2.18 24.73
CA GLU A 286 -1.73 1.17 25.48
C GLU A 286 -2.64 -0.02 25.81
N GLY A 287 -2.11 -1.25 25.74
CA GLY A 287 -2.83 -2.47 26.10
C GLY A 287 -2.28 -3.71 25.39
N HIS A 288 -3.09 -4.76 25.31
CA HIS A 288 -2.72 -6.04 24.66
C HIS A 288 -2.26 -5.85 23.22
N CYS A 289 -1.20 -6.56 22.82
CA CYS A 289 -0.53 -6.31 21.55
C CYS A 289 -1.37 -6.62 20.32
N GLN A 290 -2.29 -7.59 20.37
CA GLN A 290 -3.22 -7.83 19.25
C GLN A 290 -4.15 -6.63 19.01
N THR A 291 -4.60 -5.95 20.07
CA THR A 291 -5.43 -4.75 19.95
C THR A 291 -4.60 -3.56 19.47
N ALA A 292 -3.38 -3.38 20.00
CA ALA A 292 -2.46 -2.34 19.54
C ALA A 292 -2.10 -2.48 18.05
N ARG A 293 -1.80 -3.70 17.58
CA ARG A 293 -1.57 -4.01 16.17
C ARG A 293 -2.78 -3.67 15.30
N ASN A 294 -3.99 -4.10 15.69
CA ASN A 294 -5.24 -3.79 14.96
C ASN A 294 -5.49 -2.27 14.87
N VAL A 295 -5.25 -1.53 15.96
CA VAL A 295 -5.34 -0.07 16.01
C VAL A 295 -4.33 0.58 15.06
N ASN A 296 -3.06 0.15 15.11
CA ASN A 296 -1.98 0.68 14.28
C ASN A 296 -2.26 0.49 12.78
N THR A 297 -2.63 -0.73 12.34
CA THR A 297 -3.01 -1.01 10.96
C THR A 297 -4.23 -0.18 10.51
N GLY A 298 -5.23 0.01 11.38
CA GLY A 298 -6.39 0.86 11.10
C GLY A 298 -6.02 2.33 10.88
N LEU A 299 -5.07 2.86 11.65
CA LEU A 299 -4.55 4.22 11.50
C LEU A 299 -3.71 4.39 10.23
N HIS A 300 -2.83 3.43 9.91
CA HIS A 300 -2.09 3.44 8.64
C HIS A 300 -3.02 3.38 7.41
N LEU A 301 -4.13 2.64 7.48
CA LEU A 301 -5.13 2.64 6.41
C LEU A 301 -5.72 4.04 6.17
N VAL A 302 -6.05 4.78 7.24
CA VAL A 302 -6.50 6.18 7.15
C VAL A 302 -5.41 7.07 6.56
N ILE A 303 -4.18 7.00 7.07
CA ILE A 303 -3.04 7.77 6.58
C ILE A 303 -2.82 7.55 5.07
N ASN A 304 -2.80 6.30 4.62
CA ASN A 304 -2.63 5.93 3.21
C ASN A 304 -3.76 6.47 2.31
N VAL A 305 -5.02 6.49 2.79
CA VAL A 305 -6.16 7.11 2.09
C VAL A 305 -5.98 8.63 1.97
N LEU A 306 -5.65 9.32 3.07
CA LEU A 306 -5.46 10.78 3.09
C LEU A 306 -4.26 11.19 2.20
N ALA A 307 -3.15 10.45 2.26
CA ALA A 307 -1.98 10.65 1.40
C ALA A 307 -2.32 10.49 -0.09
N THR A 308 -3.12 9.47 -0.45
CA THR A 308 -3.55 9.24 -1.84
C THR A 308 -4.49 10.35 -2.34
N LEU A 309 -5.40 10.84 -1.51
CA LEU A 309 -6.28 11.97 -1.85
C LEU A 309 -5.48 13.25 -2.09
N LEU A 310 -4.46 13.53 -1.26
CA LEU A 310 -3.52 14.62 -1.47
C LEU A 310 -2.70 14.45 -2.76
N LEU A 311 -2.20 13.25 -3.05
CA LEU A 311 -1.46 12.96 -4.29
C LEU A 311 -2.33 13.20 -5.53
N GLY A 312 -3.60 12.77 -5.49
CA GLY A 312 -4.57 13.03 -6.57
C GLY A 312 -4.80 14.53 -6.82
N ALA A 313 -4.99 15.31 -5.74
CA ALA A 313 -5.13 16.76 -5.81
C ALA A 313 -3.85 17.45 -6.35
N SER A 314 -2.67 17.09 -5.84
CA SER A 314 -1.39 17.62 -6.29
C SER A 314 -1.08 17.25 -7.76
N ASN A 315 -1.40 16.02 -8.19
CA ASN A 315 -1.26 15.58 -9.58
C ASN A 315 -2.14 16.42 -10.53
N TYR A 316 -3.39 16.72 -10.15
CA TYR A 316 -4.26 17.60 -10.94
C TYR A 316 -3.77 19.06 -10.98
N GLY A 317 -3.32 19.60 -9.83
CA GLY A 317 -2.73 20.94 -9.76
C GLY A 317 -1.47 21.06 -10.61
N MET A 318 -0.57 20.08 -10.54
CA MET A 318 0.63 20.01 -11.39
C MET A 318 0.29 19.88 -12.89
N GLN A 319 -0.78 19.18 -13.25
CA GLN A 319 -1.25 19.16 -14.65
C GLN A 319 -1.73 20.55 -15.10
N CYS A 320 -2.54 21.24 -14.29
CA CYS A 320 -2.98 22.62 -14.54
C CYS A 320 -1.82 23.60 -14.69
N LEU A 321 -0.77 23.47 -13.87
CA LEU A 321 0.45 24.29 -13.94
C LEU A 321 1.38 23.90 -15.10
N SER A 322 1.19 22.75 -15.76
CA SER A 322 2.00 22.29 -16.89
C SER A 322 1.33 22.45 -18.26
N ALA A 323 0.02 22.73 -18.28
CA ALA A 323 -0.76 22.85 -19.50
C ALA A 323 -0.62 24.25 -20.13
N PRO A 324 -0.39 24.35 -21.45
CA PRO A 324 -0.23 25.65 -22.13
C PRO A 324 -1.58 26.38 -22.24
N THR A 325 -1.54 27.70 -22.32
CA THR A 325 -2.68 28.51 -22.79
C THR A 325 -2.56 28.75 -24.29
N ARG A 326 -3.63 29.20 -24.97
CA ARG A 326 -3.57 29.51 -26.42
C ARG A 326 -2.43 30.49 -26.75
N LYS A 327 -2.28 31.55 -25.94
CA LYS A 327 -1.20 32.56 -26.03
C LYS A 327 0.21 31.99 -25.88
N ASP A 328 0.37 30.81 -25.30
CA ASP A 328 1.66 30.12 -25.20
C ASP A 328 1.90 29.19 -26.40
N LEU A 329 0.84 28.62 -26.98
CA LEU A 329 0.89 27.93 -28.28
C LEU A 329 1.24 28.91 -29.40
N ASP A 330 0.52 30.04 -29.51
CA ASP A 330 0.76 31.08 -30.53
C ASP A 330 2.22 31.58 -30.49
N ARG A 331 2.82 31.62 -29.30
CA ARG A 331 4.23 32.02 -29.10
C ARG A 331 5.20 30.92 -29.53
N ALA A 332 4.92 29.66 -29.19
CA ALA A 332 5.79 28.54 -29.54
C ALA A 332 5.71 28.20 -31.04
N HIS A 333 4.52 28.26 -31.64
CA HIS A 333 4.26 27.93 -33.04
C HIS A 333 4.93 28.92 -34.01
N LYS A 334 5.06 30.21 -33.63
CA LYS A 334 5.85 31.21 -34.37
C LYS A 334 7.33 30.82 -34.53
N ASP A 335 7.88 30.06 -33.58
CA ASP A 335 9.25 29.54 -33.64
C ASP A 335 9.32 28.11 -34.24
N GLY A 336 8.21 27.59 -34.78
CA GLY A 336 8.11 26.19 -35.23
C GLY A 336 8.16 25.16 -34.10
N ARG A 337 7.92 25.56 -32.84
CA ARG A 337 8.03 24.70 -31.65
C ARG A 337 6.66 24.19 -31.19
N SER A 338 6.52 22.87 -31.06
CA SER A 338 5.32 22.23 -30.50
C SER A 338 5.41 22.11 -28.97
N LEU A 339 4.28 22.30 -28.27
CA LEU A 339 4.10 22.04 -26.84
C LEU A 339 3.23 20.79 -26.63
N ASP A 340 3.39 20.13 -25.48
CA ASP A 340 2.65 18.92 -25.13
C ASP A 340 1.26 19.27 -24.56
N ILE A 341 0.19 18.87 -25.23
CA ILE A 341 -1.20 19.07 -24.77
C ILE A 341 -1.71 17.79 -24.07
N GLY A 342 -2.50 17.98 -22.99
CA GLY A 342 -3.24 16.90 -22.32
C GLY A 342 -2.38 15.89 -21.55
N VAL A 343 -1.08 16.11 -21.40
CA VAL A 343 -0.17 15.26 -20.61
C VAL A 343 0.69 16.11 -19.68
N LEU A 344 1.03 15.58 -18.51
CA LEU A 344 1.98 16.20 -17.58
C LEU A 344 3.36 16.28 -18.25
N SER A 345 3.77 17.46 -18.74
CA SER A 345 5.03 17.62 -19.48
C SER A 345 5.98 18.63 -18.86
N MET A 346 7.13 18.11 -18.41
CA MET A 346 8.28 18.90 -17.95
C MET A 346 8.87 19.79 -19.06
N ARG A 347 8.57 19.53 -20.34
CA ARG A 347 9.04 20.37 -21.47
C ARG A 347 8.26 21.66 -21.60
N ASN A 348 6.99 21.66 -21.20
CA ASN A 348 6.16 22.87 -21.18
C ASN A 348 6.62 23.81 -20.08
N LEU A 349 6.97 23.28 -18.90
CA LEU A 349 7.42 24.06 -17.74
C LEU A 349 8.63 24.96 -18.02
N LEU A 350 9.46 24.61 -19.01
CA LEU A 350 10.62 25.41 -19.46
C LEU A 350 10.28 26.50 -20.48
N GLN A 351 9.04 26.55 -20.96
CA GLN A 351 8.57 27.41 -22.07
C GLN A 351 7.36 28.28 -21.70
N ILE A 352 6.60 27.90 -20.66
CA ILE A 352 5.54 28.70 -20.04
C ILE A 352 6.10 29.65 -18.94
N PRO A 353 5.32 30.61 -18.40
CA PRO A 353 5.83 31.58 -17.42
C PRO A 353 6.41 30.96 -16.14
N ARG A 354 7.58 31.45 -15.70
CA ARG A 354 8.36 30.93 -14.54
C ARG A 354 7.53 30.72 -13.26
N ARG A 355 6.49 31.54 -13.02
CA ARG A 355 5.57 31.37 -11.87
C ARG A 355 4.97 29.96 -11.79
N MET A 356 4.61 29.38 -12.95
CA MET A 356 3.99 28.06 -13.03
C MET A 356 5.01 26.96 -12.70
N PHE A 357 6.25 27.07 -13.19
CA PHE A 357 7.33 26.15 -12.84
C PHE A 357 7.66 26.16 -11.34
N VAL A 358 7.73 27.34 -10.70
CA VAL A 358 7.98 27.45 -9.26
C VAL A 358 6.85 26.79 -8.45
N LEU A 359 5.58 27.11 -8.73
CA LEU A 359 4.44 26.48 -8.06
C LEU A 359 4.38 24.95 -8.30
N TRP A 360 4.76 24.49 -9.49
CA TRP A 360 4.84 23.07 -9.83
C TRP A 360 5.90 22.35 -8.99
N ILE A 361 7.11 22.94 -8.88
CA ILE A 361 8.21 22.40 -8.06
C ILE A 361 7.81 22.34 -6.58
N ILE A 362 7.09 23.36 -6.08
CA ILE A 362 6.58 23.35 -4.70
C ILE A 362 5.55 22.22 -4.49
N LEU A 363 4.60 21.99 -5.42
CA LEU A 363 3.66 20.85 -5.31
C LEU A 363 4.35 19.49 -5.40
N ALA A 364 5.40 19.36 -6.22
CA ALA A 364 6.19 18.14 -6.31
C ALA A 364 6.95 17.87 -5.00
N PHE A 365 7.70 18.87 -4.49
CA PHE A 365 8.50 18.75 -3.27
C PHE A 365 7.64 18.54 -2.02
N THR A 366 6.56 19.31 -1.86
CA THR A 366 5.57 19.14 -0.77
C THR A 366 4.80 17.81 -0.83
N SER A 367 4.97 16.99 -1.87
CA SER A 367 4.42 15.63 -1.92
C SER A 367 5.34 14.56 -1.35
N LEU A 368 6.65 14.82 -1.20
CA LEU A 368 7.60 13.83 -0.70
C LEU A 368 7.33 13.39 0.75
N PRO A 369 7.08 14.28 1.73
CA PRO A 369 6.93 13.86 3.13
C PRO A 369 5.71 12.96 3.37
N PHE A 370 4.61 13.18 2.64
CA PHE A 370 3.41 12.36 2.70
C PHE A 370 3.61 10.90 2.27
N HIS A 371 4.68 10.62 1.49
CA HIS A 371 5.02 9.27 1.02
C HIS A 371 6.30 8.71 1.66
N LEU A 372 7.01 9.50 2.49
CA LEU A 372 8.26 9.11 3.15
C LEU A 372 8.17 9.03 4.67
N LEU A 373 7.35 9.89 5.30
CA LEU A 373 7.33 10.09 6.75
C LEU A 373 5.95 9.87 7.38
N TYR A 374 4.87 9.91 6.59
CA TYR A 374 3.51 9.93 7.12
C TYR A 374 3.16 8.61 7.83
N ASN A 375 3.53 7.46 7.26
CA ASN A 375 3.43 6.14 7.91
C ASN A 375 4.50 5.91 9.00
N SER A 376 5.26 6.94 9.38
CA SER A 376 6.15 6.96 10.56
C SER A 376 5.71 8.00 11.60
N THR A 377 4.67 8.79 11.33
CA THR A 377 4.08 9.72 12.32
C THR A 377 3.37 8.99 13.46
N ILE A 378 2.95 7.75 13.21
CA ILE A 378 2.39 6.78 14.15
C ILE A 378 3.15 5.47 13.93
N TYR A 379 3.47 4.75 15.00
CA TYR A 379 4.17 3.46 14.95
C TYR A 379 3.82 2.57 16.15
N LEU A 380 4.18 1.28 16.08
CA LEU A 380 4.01 0.32 17.16
C LEU A 380 5.27 0.28 18.04
N THR A 381 5.07 0.35 19.34
CA THR A 381 6.10 0.17 20.37
C THR A 381 5.82 -1.14 21.11
N LEU A 382 6.86 -1.96 21.25
CA LEU A 382 6.84 -3.25 21.95
C LEU A 382 7.62 -3.12 23.27
N ASN A 383 7.19 -3.81 24.32
CA ASN A 383 7.98 -3.95 25.54
C ASN A 383 8.90 -5.18 25.42
N SER A 384 10.15 -5.05 25.86
CA SER A 384 11.09 -6.16 26.03
C SER A 384 11.65 -6.15 27.46
N TYR A 385 11.46 -7.24 28.18
CA TYR A 385 11.95 -7.43 29.54
C TYR A 385 13.32 -8.12 29.51
N GLU A 386 14.31 -7.52 30.17
CA GLU A 386 15.47 -8.26 30.65
C GLU A 386 15.04 -9.25 31.75
N TYR A 387 15.82 -10.31 31.91
CA TYR A 387 15.59 -11.36 32.88
C TYR A 387 16.90 -11.96 33.38
N VAL A 388 16.88 -12.48 34.60
CA VAL A 388 17.94 -13.33 35.14
C VAL A 388 17.52 -14.80 35.04
N VAL A 389 18.49 -15.65 34.71
CA VAL A 389 18.38 -17.11 34.66
C VAL A 389 19.16 -17.67 35.84
N LEU A 390 18.47 -18.38 36.73
CA LEU A 390 19.03 -19.03 37.91
C LEU A 390 18.81 -20.54 37.82
N ALA A 391 19.68 -21.33 38.42
CA ALA A 391 19.46 -22.76 38.65
C ALA A 391 19.41 -23.06 40.15
N GLY A 392 18.52 -23.95 40.58
CA GLY A 392 18.35 -24.33 41.98
C GLY A 392 17.73 -25.71 42.14
N LYS A 393 18.00 -26.37 43.27
CA LYS A 393 17.43 -27.69 43.57
C LYS A 393 15.95 -27.62 43.97
N GLU A 394 15.57 -26.55 44.67
CA GLU A 394 14.22 -26.29 45.18
C GLU A 394 13.80 -24.87 44.82
N SER A 395 12.50 -24.57 44.85
CA SER A 395 12.01 -23.22 44.52
C SER A 395 12.11 -22.24 45.69
N PHE A 396 12.02 -20.93 45.41
CA PHE A 396 12.20 -19.89 46.42
C PHE A 396 11.19 -19.99 47.57
N SER A 397 9.97 -20.50 47.30
CA SER A 397 8.94 -20.69 48.33
C SER A 397 9.37 -21.63 49.47
N HIS A 398 10.22 -22.62 49.19
CA HIS A 398 10.69 -23.61 50.19
C HIS A 398 11.63 -23.00 51.23
N PHE A 399 12.44 -22.01 50.85
CA PHE A 399 13.46 -21.42 51.71
C PHE A 399 12.92 -20.35 52.68
N SER A 400 13.67 -20.10 53.76
CA SER A 400 13.39 -18.98 54.67
C SER A 400 13.92 -17.66 54.12
N VAL A 401 13.36 -16.52 54.58
CA VAL A 401 13.82 -15.18 54.17
C VAL A 401 15.30 -14.96 54.51
N GLU A 402 15.76 -15.42 55.68
CA GLU A 402 17.16 -15.26 56.09
C GLU A 402 18.11 -16.12 55.24
N THR A 403 17.68 -17.33 54.87
CA THR A 403 18.38 -18.23 53.95
C THR A 403 18.55 -17.58 52.57
N LEU A 404 17.48 -16.95 52.05
CA LEU A 404 17.52 -16.25 50.76
C LEU A 404 18.30 -14.93 50.81
N ARG A 405 18.33 -14.26 51.96
CA ARG A 405 19.16 -13.07 52.18
C ARG A 405 20.64 -13.42 52.12
N GLN A 406 21.06 -14.48 52.82
CA GLN A 406 22.44 -14.98 52.75
C GLN A 406 22.80 -15.40 51.31
N ALA A 407 21.96 -16.21 50.65
CA ALA A 407 22.24 -16.65 49.27
C ALA A 407 22.31 -15.50 48.24
N TYR A 408 21.68 -14.35 48.51
CA TYR A 408 21.84 -13.13 47.71
C TYR A 408 23.13 -12.38 48.05
N GLU A 409 23.50 -12.28 49.34
CA GLU A 409 24.78 -11.71 49.80
C GLU A 409 25.99 -12.53 49.25
N ASP A 410 25.84 -13.84 49.09
CA ASP A 410 26.83 -14.75 48.48
C ASP A 410 26.95 -14.62 46.94
N LEU A 411 26.07 -13.86 46.28
CA LEU A 411 26.10 -13.59 44.83
C LEU A 411 26.17 -12.07 44.53
N PRO A 412 27.18 -11.35 45.05
CA PRO A 412 27.23 -9.88 45.08
C PRO A 412 27.37 -9.20 43.71
N TRP A 413 27.56 -9.98 42.64
CA TRP A 413 27.82 -9.51 41.28
C TRP A 413 26.57 -9.49 40.38
N MET A 414 25.39 -9.90 40.88
CA MET A 414 24.12 -9.76 40.15
C MET A 414 23.72 -8.29 39.95
N GLY A 415 24.21 -7.38 40.80
CA GLY A 415 24.03 -5.93 40.71
C GLY A 415 22.79 -5.39 41.42
N GLU A 416 22.75 -4.08 41.67
CA GLU A 416 21.66 -3.43 42.43
C GLU A 416 20.29 -3.49 41.70
N ASP A 417 20.29 -3.61 40.36
CA ASP A 417 19.08 -3.80 39.55
C ASP A 417 18.50 -5.24 39.62
N ALA A 418 19.27 -6.22 40.12
CA ALA A 418 18.80 -7.59 40.24
C ALA A 418 17.82 -7.73 41.40
N LEU A 419 16.64 -8.26 41.09
CA LEU A 419 15.57 -8.44 42.06
C LEU A 419 16.01 -9.43 43.16
N THR A 420 15.92 -9.03 44.43
CA THR A 420 16.37 -9.89 45.55
C THR A 420 15.60 -11.21 45.60
N PHE A 421 16.26 -12.27 46.08
CA PHE A 421 15.64 -13.59 46.19
C PHE A 421 14.40 -13.59 47.11
N GLU A 422 14.33 -12.72 48.13
CA GLU A 422 13.11 -12.53 48.93
C GLU A 422 11.94 -12.01 48.07
N THR A 423 12.21 -11.12 47.11
CA THR A 423 11.16 -10.59 46.23
C THR A 423 10.75 -11.62 45.19
N LEU A 424 11.68 -12.41 44.63
CA LEU A 424 11.35 -13.56 43.76
C LEU A 424 10.48 -14.58 44.51
N ARG A 425 10.80 -14.91 45.76
CA ARG A 425 9.95 -15.73 46.66
C ARG A 425 8.55 -15.14 46.83
N ARG A 426 8.45 -13.83 47.02
CA ARG A 426 7.16 -13.15 47.19
C ARG A 426 6.28 -13.25 45.94
N LEU A 427 6.89 -13.09 44.75
CA LEU A 427 6.24 -13.25 43.45
C LEU A 427 5.83 -14.72 43.20
N GLU A 428 6.67 -15.69 43.53
CA GLU A 428 6.32 -17.12 43.44
C GLU A 428 5.09 -17.44 44.31
N LEU A 429 5.08 -16.98 45.57
CA LEU A 429 3.97 -17.18 46.51
C LEU A 429 2.68 -16.44 46.13
N ASN A 430 2.76 -15.37 45.35
CA ASN A 430 1.60 -14.68 44.77
C ASN A 430 0.98 -15.45 43.59
N GLY A 431 1.72 -16.39 42.98
CA GLY A 431 1.34 -17.07 41.74
C GLY A 431 1.82 -16.38 40.46
N ASP A 432 2.74 -15.42 40.55
CA ASP A 432 3.34 -14.75 39.38
C ASP A 432 4.34 -15.67 38.62
N PHE A 433 4.76 -16.77 39.25
CA PHE A 433 5.59 -17.80 38.63
C PHE A 433 4.78 -18.98 38.10
N ARG A 434 5.06 -19.37 36.87
CA ARG A 434 4.43 -20.47 36.16
C ARG A 434 5.40 -21.61 35.91
N ARG A 435 5.00 -22.83 36.29
CA ARG A 435 5.69 -24.05 35.86
C ARG A 435 5.53 -24.24 34.35
N LEU A 436 6.67 -24.39 33.67
CA LEU A 436 6.78 -24.79 32.27
C LEU A 436 7.62 -26.08 32.22
N GLU A 437 7.15 -27.09 31.49
CA GLU A 437 7.99 -28.23 31.14
C GLU A 437 9.05 -27.80 30.11
N ILE A 438 10.10 -28.60 29.92
CA ILE A 438 11.33 -28.14 29.24
C ILE A 438 11.07 -27.63 27.81
N THR A 439 10.20 -28.30 27.04
CA THR A 439 9.81 -27.86 25.68
C THR A 439 9.10 -26.51 25.68
N ASP A 440 8.14 -26.31 26.60
CA ASP A 440 7.45 -25.02 26.76
C ASP A 440 8.43 -23.93 27.22
N CYS A 441 9.40 -24.26 28.07
CA CYS A 441 10.43 -23.34 28.53
C CYS A 441 11.32 -22.84 27.38
N ILE A 442 11.80 -23.76 26.52
CA ILE A 442 12.53 -23.40 25.29
C ILE A 442 11.63 -22.53 24.39
N ASP A 443 10.39 -22.95 24.12
CA ASP A 443 9.41 -22.22 23.31
C ASP A 443 9.01 -20.82 23.85
N LYS A 444 9.24 -20.53 25.15
CA LYS A 444 8.99 -19.20 25.74
C LYS A 444 10.21 -18.31 25.82
N TYR A 445 11.41 -18.87 25.89
CA TYR A 445 12.64 -18.10 26.06
C TYR A 445 13.50 -17.99 24.80
N GLU A 446 13.30 -18.82 23.78
CA GLU A 446 13.88 -18.66 22.44
C GLU A 446 13.23 -17.47 21.67
N VAL A 447 13.43 -16.26 22.19
CA VAL A 447 12.93 -15.01 21.60
C VAL A 447 13.96 -13.89 21.78
N ASP A 448 14.24 -13.15 20.70
CA ASP A 448 15.17 -12.02 20.76
C ASP A 448 14.65 -10.84 21.61
N PHE A 449 13.32 -10.74 21.73
CA PHE A 449 12.63 -9.73 22.55
C PHE A 449 11.56 -10.42 23.41
N GLN A 450 11.88 -10.63 24.68
CA GLN A 450 10.98 -11.27 25.63
C GLN A 450 9.90 -10.28 26.10
N SER A 451 8.62 -10.59 25.84
CA SER A 451 7.49 -9.67 26.05
C SER A 451 6.38 -10.22 26.96
N ALA A 452 6.44 -11.51 27.34
CA ALA A 452 5.40 -12.19 28.11
C ALA A 452 5.92 -12.89 29.38
N PHE A 453 7.23 -13.07 29.51
CA PHE A 453 7.88 -13.58 30.73
C PHE A 453 9.03 -12.65 31.17
N SER A 454 9.59 -12.87 32.35
CA SER A 454 10.86 -12.25 32.79
C SER A 454 11.72 -13.31 33.48
N ASN A 455 12.10 -13.13 34.74
CA ASN A 455 13.02 -14.01 35.47
C ASN A 455 12.61 -15.48 35.44
N VAL A 456 13.59 -16.38 35.36
CA VAL A 456 13.37 -17.83 35.33
C VAL A 456 14.30 -18.55 36.30
N LEU A 457 13.70 -19.44 37.10
CA LEU A 457 14.40 -20.42 37.91
C LEU A 457 14.29 -21.79 37.24
N LEU A 458 15.43 -22.36 36.89
CA LEU A 458 15.58 -23.71 36.37
C LEU A 458 15.70 -24.66 37.56
N ILE A 459 14.77 -25.60 37.69
CA ILE A 459 14.85 -26.62 38.73
C ILE A 459 15.70 -27.78 38.22
N SER A 460 16.68 -28.19 39.02
CA SER A 460 17.61 -29.26 38.69
C SER A 460 18.06 -30.01 39.94
N GLU A 461 17.87 -31.34 39.95
CA GLU A 461 18.40 -32.20 41.01
C GLU A 461 19.94 -32.14 41.15
N ASP A 462 20.66 -31.72 40.10
CA ASP A 462 22.13 -31.71 40.05
C ASP A 462 22.78 -30.54 40.82
N VAL A 463 22.00 -29.54 41.26
CA VAL A 463 22.52 -28.40 42.04
C VAL A 463 22.77 -28.84 43.48
N ASP A 464 24.03 -28.80 43.94
CA ASP A 464 24.42 -29.11 45.32
C ASP A 464 24.28 -27.85 46.22
N PRO A 465 23.37 -27.84 47.22
CA PRO A 465 23.26 -26.72 48.16
C PRO A 465 24.53 -26.44 48.97
N GLY A 466 25.47 -27.40 49.06
CA GLY A 466 26.77 -27.23 49.71
C GLY A 466 27.66 -26.18 49.05
N ASN A 467 27.48 -25.92 47.75
CA ASN A 467 28.20 -24.89 46.99
C ASN A 467 27.39 -23.58 46.84
N GLY A 468 26.29 -23.44 47.60
CA GLY A 468 25.33 -22.34 47.47
C GLY A 468 24.02 -22.78 46.85
N ILE A 469 22.92 -22.22 47.36
CA ILE A 469 21.55 -22.73 47.14
C ILE A 469 21.04 -22.48 45.71
N PHE A 470 21.54 -21.43 45.06
CA PHE A 470 21.28 -21.12 43.66
C PHE A 470 22.60 -20.88 42.92
N ALA A 471 22.70 -21.37 41.70
CA ALA A 471 23.76 -21.01 40.76
C ALA A 471 23.23 -19.97 39.76
N PHE A 472 24.04 -18.97 39.43
CA PHE A 472 23.71 -18.01 38.37
C PHE A 472 24.03 -18.61 37.01
N VAL A 473 23.06 -18.66 36.10
CA VAL A 473 23.25 -19.18 34.73
C VAL A 473 23.52 -18.03 33.76
N SER A 474 22.66 -17.00 33.75
CA SER A 474 22.82 -15.87 32.81
C SER A 474 21.97 -14.65 33.18
N ARG A 475 22.27 -13.51 32.55
CA ARG A 475 21.40 -12.33 32.46
C ARG A 475 21.23 -11.97 30.99
N SER A 476 20.00 -11.65 30.57
CA SER A 476 19.69 -11.31 29.19
C SER A 476 20.00 -9.84 28.89
N ASP A 477 21.28 -9.47 28.80
CA ASP A 477 21.70 -8.09 28.51
C ASP A 477 21.28 -7.66 27.10
N LEU A 478 20.28 -6.77 26.98
CA LEU A 478 19.84 -6.25 25.67
C LEU A 478 20.80 -5.22 25.06
N TYR A 479 21.78 -4.75 25.84
CA TYR A 479 22.74 -3.70 25.46
C TYR A 479 24.05 -4.23 24.83
N GLN A 480 24.41 -5.50 25.03
CA GLN A 480 25.74 -5.99 24.64
C GLN A 480 25.90 -6.23 23.13
N THR A 481 26.97 -5.68 22.55
CA THR A 481 27.11 -5.53 21.10
C THR A 481 27.38 -6.85 20.36
N HIS A 482 26.43 -7.29 19.53
CA HIS A 482 26.64 -8.13 18.35
C HIS A 482 27.35 -9.50 18.54
N LYS A 483 27.24 -10.17 19.69
CA LYS A 483 27.96 -11.44 19.93
C LYS A 483 27.24 -12.58 20.63
N VAL A 484 26.17 -12.33 21.39
CA VAL A 484 25.42 -13.38 22.10
C VAL A 484 23.94 -13.03 22.01
N ASN A 485 23.08 -14.00 21.70
CA ASN A 485 21.64 -13.81 21.69
C ASN A 485 21.12 -13.81 23.14
N PRO A 486 20.06 -13.06 23.50
CA PRO A 486 19.55 -13.00 24.89
C PRO A 486 19.20 -14.37 25.49
N TRP A 487 18.85 -15.32 24.62
CA TRP A 487 18.49 -16.71 24.91
C TRP A 487 19.64 -17.71 24.80
N GLY A 488 20.88 -17.25 24.54
CA GLY A 488 22.05 -18.10 24.32
C GLY A 488 22.43 -19.01 25.50
N TRP A 489 21.89 -18.75 26.69
CA TRP A 489 22.03 -19.61 27.88
C TRP A 489 21.51 -21.04 27.64
N LEU A 490 20.53 -21.22 26.74
CA LEU A 490 20.03 -22.53 26.31
C LEU A 490 21.10 -23.42 25.67
N CYS A 491 22.20 -22.84 25.14
CA CYS A 491 23.28 -23.57 24.48
C CYS A 491 24.63 -23.58 25.24
N MET A 492 24.75 -22.92 26.40
CA MET A 492 26.07 -22.72 27.04
C MET A 492 26.81 -24.01 27.44
N SER A 493 26.12 -25.15 27.46
CA SER A 493 26.71 -26.48 27.62
C SER A 493 27.66 -26.88 26.47
N THR A 494 27.50 -26.35 25.24
CA THR A 494 28.30 -26.76 24.07
C THR A 494 29.71 -26.16 23.98
N ASN A 495 30.04 -25.16 24.80
CA ASN A 495 31.28 -24.37 24.70
C ASN A 495 31.41 -23.51 23.43
N GLU A 496 30.38 -23.41 22.59
CA GLU A 496 30.40 -22.60 21.36
C GLU A 496 29.82 -21.18 21.56
N ILE A 497 30.24 -20.24 20.70
CA ILE A 497 29.88 -18.81 20.79
C ILE A 497 28.49 -18.51 20.20
N TYR A 498 27.93 -19.42 19.38
CA TYR A 498 26.68 -19.22 18.65
C TYR A 498 25.68 -20.37 18.93
N CYS A 499 24.46 -20.03 19.33
CA CYS A 499 23.47 -21.00 19.81
C CYS A 499 22.62 -21.62 18.67
N GLU A 500 22.29 -20.84 17.64
CA GLU A 500 21.45 -21.25 16.49
C GLU A 500 21.79 -22.63 15.87
N PRO A 501 23.05 -22.98 15.52
CA PRO A 501 23.36 -24.25 14.85
C PRO A 501 23.25 -25.52 15.74
N HIS A 502 22.90 -25.37 17.02
CA HIS A 502 22.64 -26.48 17.94
C HIS A 502 21.19 -26.55 18.39
N LEU A 503 20.40 -25.51 18.16
CA LEU A 503 19.06 -25.38 18.72
C LEU A 503 18.08 -26.45 18.21
N GLU A 504 18.15 -26.87 16.94
CA GLU A 504 17.37 -28.02 16.44
C GLU A 504 17.67 -29.31 17.24
N LYS A 505 18.94 -29.55 17.59
CA LYS A 505 19.38 -30.73 18.36
C LYS A 505 18.92 -30.66 19.81
N ILE A 506 18.93 -29.45 20.40
CA ILE A 506 18.45 -29.18 21.76
C ILE A 506 16.93 -29.38 21.83
N ARG A 507 16.18 -29.00 20.79
CA ARG A 507 14.75 -29.29 20.68
C ARG A 507 14.48 -30.79 20.52
N GLU A 508 15.24 -31.48 19.67
CA GLU A 508 15.15 -32.94 19.47
C GLU A 508 15.46 -33.75 20.74
N HIS A 509 16.41 -33.28 21.57
CA HIS A 509 16.85 -33.94 22.81
C HIS A 509 16.45 -33.15 24.07
N SER A 510 15.32 -32.45 24.02
CA SER A 510 14.89 -31.49 25.05
C SER A 510 14.63 -32.10 26.42
N GLU A 511 14.35 -33.41 26.49
CA GLU A 511 14.24 -34.19 27.74
C GLU A 511 15.54 -34.22 28.58
N ASN A 512 16.69 -33.84 27.98
CA ASN A 512 18.00 -33.81 28.64
C ASN A 512 18.72 -32.46 28.44
N LEU A 513 17.96 -31.35 28.50
CA LEU A 513 18.51 -29.99 28.46
C LEU A 513 19.52 -29.81 29.60
N THR A 514 20.73 -29.38 29.25
CA THR A 514 21.80 -29.05 30.22
C THR A 514 22.26 -27.61 30.03
N VAL A 515 22.30 -26.87 31.13
CA VAL A 515 22.79 -25.49 31.21
C VAL A 515 24.07 -25.43 32.03
N ARG A 516 24.85 -24.35 31.91
CA ARG A 516 25.99 -24.08 32.80
C ARG A 516 25.71 -22.89 33.70
N GLY A 517 26.25 -22.93 34.91
CA GLY A 517 26.16 -21.81 35.84
C GLY A 517 27.33 -21.72 36.79
N TYR A 518 27.35 -20.61 37.52
CA TYR A 518 28.39 -20.23 38.47
C TYR A 518 27.83 -20.32 39.89
N HIS A 519 28.55 -21.03 40.76
CA HIS A 519 28.30 -21.04 42.20
C HIS A 519 28.94 -19.80 42.87
N THR A 520 28.83 -19.71 44.20
CA THR A 520 29.20 -18.51 44.99
C THR A 520 30.71 -18.23 45.01
N SER A 521 31.55 -19.21 44.65
CA SER A 521 32.98 -19.02 44.34
C SER A 521 33.18 -18.84 42.83
N TYR A 522 33.88 -17.78 42.44
CA TYR A 522 34.11 -17.34 41.04
C TYR A 522 35.10 -18.23 40.25
N THR A 523 35.18 -19.52 40.56
CA THR A 523 36.22 -20.45 40.09
C THR A 523 35.68 -21.62 39.30
N ASP A 524 34.49 -22.11 39.64
CA ASP A 524 33.99 -23.40 39.16
C ASP A 524 32.68 -23.20 38.37
N ILE A 525 32.60 -23.89 37.23
CA ILE A 525 31.48 -23.81 36.28
C ILE A 525 30.89 -25.21 36.15
N ASP A 526 29.79 -25.44 36.85
CA ASP A 526 29.07 -26.70 36.82
C ASP A 526 28.05 -26.76 35.68
N THR A 527 27.61 -27.97 35.36
CA THR A 527 26.61 -28.23 34.31
C THR A 527 25.44 -28.97 34.93
N PHE A 528 24.24 -28.39 34.82
CA PHE A 528 23.03 -28.86 35.48
C PHE A 528 22.01 -29.34 34.44
N ARG A 529 21.48 -30.55 34.61
CA ARG A 529 20.34 -31.06 33.81
C ARG A 529 19.05 -30.45 34.34
N VAL A 530 18.35 -29.70 33.50
CA VAL A 530 17.09 -29.04 33.86
C VAL A 530 15.98 -30.07 33.90
N ASP A 531 15.25 -30.14 35.02
CA ASP A 531 14.06 -30.99 35.18
C ASP A 531 12.79 -30.25 34.72
N TYR A 532 12.64 -28.97 35.08
CA TYR A 532 11.59 -28.07 34.61
C TYR A 532 11.93 -26.60 34.91
N CYS A 533 11.16 -25.66 34.37
CA CYS A 533 11.33 -24.23 34.61
C CYS A 533 10.19 -23.65 35.45
N LEU A 534 10.52 -22.70 36.32
CA LEU A 534 9.58 -21.76 36.95
C LEU A 534 9.85 -20.38 36.35
N ALA A 535 8.96 -19.94 35.46
CA ALA A 535 9.08 -18.69 34.71
C ALA A 535 8.13 -17.62 35.27
N GLN A 536 8.62 -16.42 35.54
CA GLN A 536 7.79 -15.28 35.94
C GLN A 536 6.97 -14.79 34.73
N GLU A 537 5.63 -14.93 34.78
CA GLU A 537 4.73 -14.43 33.74
C GLU A 537 4.50 -12.92 33.96
N VAL A 538 4.58 -12.10 32.90
CA VAL A 538 4.48 -10.63 32.98
C VAL A 538 3.48 -10.09 31.95
N PRO A 539 2.77 -8.99 32.23
CA PRO A 539 1.73 -8.49 31.34
C PRO A 539 2.32 -8.00 30.01
N GLU A 540 1.94 -8.68 28.92
CA GLU A 540 2.24 -8.25 27.54
C GLU A 540 1.57 -6.89 27.28
N LYS A 541 2.41 -5.86 27.19
CA LYS A 541 2.01 -4.49 26.88
C LYS A 541 2.60 -4.08 25.53
N CYS A 542 1.77 -3.51 24.68
CA CYS A 542 2.19 -2.72 23.53
C CYS A 542 1.59 -1.33 23.60
N ARG A 543 2.33 -0.38 23.03
CA ARG A 543 1.85 0.99 22.80
C ARG A 543 1.75 1.26 21.31
N VAL A 544 0.77 2.07 20.93
CA VAL A 544 0.79 2.78 19.65
C VAL A 544 1.23 4.20 19.97
N GLU A 545 2.38 4.61 19.47
CA GLU A 545 2.94 5.94 19.70
C GLU A 545 2.78 6.86 18.49
N TYR A 546 2.88 8.16 18.71
CA TYR A 546 3.04 9.17 17.68
C TYR A 546 4.32 9.99 17.87
N SER A 547 4.94 10.42 16.77
CA SER A 547 6.09 11.35 16.81
C SER A 547 5.65 12.78 16.47
N LEU A 548 5.67 13.67 17.46
CA LEU A 548 5.18 15.05 17.32
C LEU A 548 5.99 15.84 16.26
N SER A 549 7.30 15.62 16.20
CA SER A 549 8.19 16.23 15.20
C SER A 549 7.83 15.87 13.76
N LEU A 550 7.41 14.62 13.51
CA LEU A 550 6.97 14.18 12.19
C LEU A 550 5.56 14.71 11.87
N LEU A 551 4.66 14.78 12.85
CA LEU A 551 3.33 15.40 12.69
C LEU A 551 3.43 16.88 12.31
N ILE A 552 4.24 17.66 13.04
CA ILE A 552 4.52 19.07 12.74
C ILE A 552 5.09 19.21 11.31
N THR A 553 6.02 18.33 10.93
CA THR A 553 6.58 18.29 9.56
C THR A 553 5.47 18.09 8.52
N ILE A 554 4.61 17.08 8.69
CA ILE A 554 3.48 16.82 7.79
C ILE A 554 2.53 18.03 7.72
N VAL A 555 2.21 18.69 8.85
CA VAL A 555 1.38 19.92 8.87
C VAL A 555 2.02 21.04 8.04
N ILE A 556 3.30 21.36 8.24
CA ILE A 556 4.00 22.43 7.50
C ILE A 556 3.91 22.19 5.99
N PHE A 557 4.22 20.97 5.54
CA PHE A 557 4.14 20.64 4.12
C PHE A 557 2.69 20.61 3.60
N ASN A 558 1.70 20.30 4.46
CA ASN A 558 0.28 20.40 4.11
C ASN A 558 -0.18 21.86 3.96
N VAL A 559 0.30 22.79 4.80
CA VAL A 559 -0.01 24.23 4.70
C VAL A 559 0.48 24.78 3.37
N ILE A 560 1.74 24.52 3.02
CA ILE A 560 2.34 24.99 1.75
C ILE A 560 1.58 24.40 0.56
N LYS A 561 1.27 23.09 0.59
CA LYS A 561 0.51 22.40 -0.46
C LYS A 561 -0.90 22.98 -0.63
N ALA A 562 -1.64 23.18 0.46
CA ALA A 562 -2.98 23.76 0.44
C ALA A 562 -2.95 25.21 -0.08
N GLY A 563 -1.99 26.02 0.37
CA GLY A 563 -1.79 27.40 -0.08
C GLY A 563 -1.49 27.50 -1.58
N VAL A 564 -0.65 26.62 -2.13
CA VAL A 564 -0.37 26.60 -3.58
C VAL A 564 -1.57 26.12 -4.40
N LEU A 565 -2.30 25.08 -3.96
CA LEU A 565 -3.50 24.63 -4.67
C LEU A 565 -4.58 25.73 -4.68
N TRP A 566 -4.88 26.32 -3.52
CA TRP A 566 -5.85 27.40 -3.37
C TRP A 566 -5.43 28.65 -4.15
N GLY A 567 -4.18 29.10 -4.01
CA GLY A 567 -3.63 30.23 -4.77
C GLY A 567 -3.69 30.02 -6.28
N THR A 568 -3.49 28.78 -6.76
CA THR A 568 -3.64 28.45 -8.19
C THR A 568 -5.10 28.55 -8.65
N THR A 569 -6.10 28.23 -7.81
CA THR A 569 -7.52 28.45 -8.14
C THR A 569 -7.88 29.93 -8.31
N LEU A 570 -7.23 30.82 -7.55
CA LEU A 570 -7.53 32.25 -7.52
C LEU A 570 -6.75 33.07 -8.57
N THR A 571 -5.59 32.62 -9.03
CA THR A 571 -4.64 33.42 -9.87
C THR A 571 -4.50 32.93 -11.32
N THR A 572 -5.27 31.92 -11.73
CA THR A 572 -5.20 31.32 -13.06
C THR A 572 -6.36 31.80 -13.94
N ASP A 573 -6.26 33.02 -14.45
CA ASP A 573 -7.32 33.67 -15.24
C ASP A 573 -7.51 33.08 -16.64
N ASN A 574 -6.41 32.79 -17.35
CA ASN A 574 -6.46 32.14 -18.66
C ASN A 574 -6.93 30.68 -18.55
N THR A 575 -7.60 30.16 -19.58
CA THR A 575 -7.95 28.75 -19.71
C THR A 575 -6.73 27.92 -20.16
N PRO A 576 -6.28 26.93 -19.36
CA PRO A 576 -5.27 25.97 -19.77
C PRO A 576 -5.87 24.87 -20.66
N LEU A 577 -5.13 24.44 -21.67
CA LEU A 577 -5.55 23.40 -22.61
C LEU A 577 -5.21 22.01 -22.06
N LEU A 578 -6.14 21.46 -21.27
CA LEU A 578 -5.96 20.25 -20.45
C LEU A 578 -6.36 18.94 -21.14
N THR A 579 -6.98 19.01 -22.33
CA THR A 579 -7.28 17.84 -23.17
C THR A 579 -7.00 18.14 -24.64
N ILE A 580 -6.84 17.08 -25.43
CA ILE A 580 -6.89 17.18 -26.91
C ILE A 580 -8.19 17.84 -27.40
N GLY A 581 -9.31 17.71 -26.67
CA GLY A 581 -10.59 18.32 -27.02
C GLY A 581 -10.66 19.82 -26.75
N ASP A 582 -9.95 20.33 -25.74
CA ASP A 582 -9.76 21.77 -25.55
C ASP A 582 -9.01 22.36 -26.74
N ALA A 583 -7.93 21.71 -27.17
CA ALA A 583 -7.13 22.17 -28.30
C ALA A 583 -7.88 22.12 -29.64
N ILE A 584 -8.58 21.02 -29.96
CA ILE A 584 -9.40 20.94 -31.18
C ILE A 584 -10.49 22.02 -31.17
N ALA A 585 -11.13 22.29 -30.03
CA ALA A 585 -12.12 23.36 -29.93
C ALA A 585 -11.51 24.75 -30.16
N GLU A 586 -10.34 25.02 -29.56
CA GLU A 586 -9.64 26.30 -29.68
C GLU A 586 -9.09 26.55 -31.10
N PHE A 587 -8.58 25.52 -31.78
CA PHE A 587 -8.10 25.64 -33.17
C PHE A 587 -9.22 25.72 -34.20
N LEU A 588 -10.38 25.07 -33.96
CA LEU A 588 -11.55 25.21 -34.84
C LEU A 588 -12.28 26.56 -34.67
N GLU A 589 -12.20 27.19 -33.49
CA GLU A 589 -12.72 28.54 -33.27
C GLU A 589 -11.73 29.62 -33.75
N GLN A 590 -10.41 29.34 -33.72
CA GLN A 590 -9.33 30.23 -34.18
C GLN A 590 -8.22 29.44 -34.92
N PRO A 591 -8.36 29.18 -36.24
CA PRO A 591 -7.36 28.45 -37.03
C PRO A 591 -5.99 29.16 -37.08
N GLU A 592 -4.91 28.41 -37.29
CA GLU A 592 -3.55 28.94 -37.39
C GLU A 592 -3.01 28.92 -38.83
N SER A 593 -2.72 30.10 -39.39
CA SER A 593 -2.07 30.25 -40.70
C SER A 593 -0.74 29.46 -40.80
N SER A 594 0.01 29.37 -39.70
CA SER A 594 1.29 28.64 -39.62
C SER A 594 1.19 27.12 -39.75
N THR A 595 -0.01 26.52 -39.75
CA THR A 595 -0.19 25.06 -39.97
C THR A 595 -0.95 24.72 -41.25
N LEU A 596 -1.40 25.71 -42.04
CA LEU A 596 -1.95 25.50 -43.38
C LEU A 596 -0.88 25.08 -44.43
N THR A 597 0.41 25.16 -44.09
CA THR A 597 1.55 24.80 -44.96
C THR A 597 2.20 23.45 -44.59
N CYS A 598 1.48 22.55 -43.92
CA CYS A 598 2.02 21.21 -43.62
C CYS A 598 2.27 20.37 -44.89
N ASP A 599 3.33 19.56 -44.84
CA ASP A 599 3.73 18.62 -45.89
C ASP A 599 2.67 17.54 -46.14
N GLN A 600 2.58 17.08 -47.40
CA GLN A 600 1.74 15.94 -47.74
C GLN A 600 2.19 14.67 -47.02
N TRP A 601 1.24 13.88 -46.53
CA TRP A 601 1.50 12.63 -45.83
C TRP A 601 0.71 11.48 -46.48
N LYS A 602 1.30 10.27 -46.47
CA LYS A 602 0.70 9.08 -47.07
C LYS A 602 -0.15 8.33 -46.03
N PHE A 603 -1.41 8.04 -46.35
CA PHE A 603 -2.28 7.26 -45.45
C PHE A 603 -1.98 5.76 -45.51
N TYR A 604 -2.09 5.12 -44.35
CA TYR A 604 -1.96 3.69 -44.13
C TYR A 604 -3.12 3.22 -43.27
N GLN A 605 -3.96 2.32 -43.79
CA GLN A 605 -5.19 1.86 -43.16
C GLN A 605 -4.95 1.03 -41.89
N ALA A 606 -3.80 0.35 -41.80
CA ALA A 606 -3.42 -0.54 -40.71
C ALA A 606 -3.35 0.20 -39.35
N PRO A 607 -4.21 -0.14 -38.36
CA PRO A 607 -4.18 0.51 -37.05
C PRO A 607 -2.89 0.19 -36.29
N LYS A 608 -2.26 1.22 -35.71
CA LYS A 608 -1.05 1.07 -34.88
C LYS A 608 -1.40 0.52 -33.50
N MET A 609 -0.44 -0.11 -32.82
CA MET A 609 -0.61 -0.62 -31.45
C MET A 609 -0.42 0.50 -30.42
N TRP A 610 -1.06 0.39 -29.25
CA TRP A 610 -1.12 1.47 -28.25
C TRP A 610 0.26 1.95 -27.77
N HIS A 611 1.23 1.05 -27.63
CA HIS A 611 2.59 1.39 -27.20
C HIS A 611 3.33 2.36 -28.15
N THR A 612 2.91 2.45 -29.43
CA THR A 612 3.62 3.24 -30.47
C THR A 612 3.52 4.75 -30.27
N VAL A 613 2.49 5.26 -29.58
CA VAL A 613 2.35 6.69 -29.28
C VAL A 613 3.25 7.15 -28.13
N VAL A 614 3.81 6.21 -27.37
CA VAL A 614 4.63 6.48 -26.18
C VAL A 614 6.11 6.38 -26.56
N SER A 615 6.84 7.48 -26.42
CA SER A 615 8.26 7.54 -26.80
C SER A 615 9.11 6.45 -26.10
N LYS A 616 10.06 5.85 -26.83
CA LYS A 616 10.97 4.81 -26.30
C LYS A 616 11.65 5.21 -24.98
N ARG A 617 11.95 6.51 -24.78
CA ARG A 617 12.54 7.02 -23.53
C ARG A 617 11.61 6.87 -22.31
N ARG A 618 10.28 7.05 -22.46
CA ARG A 618 9.31 6.84 -21.37
C ARG A 618 9.20 5.35 -21.02
N TRP A 619 9.19 4.47 -22.02
CA TRP A 619 9.23 3.01 -21.78
C TRP A 619 10.52 2.56 -21.10
N ILE A 620 11.70 3.00 -21.56
CA ILE A 620 12.98 2.66 -20.94
C ILE A 620 13.02 3.15 -19.48
N LEU A 621 12.59 4.38 -19.20
CA LEU A 621 12.52 4.90 -17.83
C LEU A 621 11.58 4.06 -16.95
N TYR A 622 10.39 3.72 -17.46
CA TYR A 622 9.41 2.89 -16.75
C TYR A 622 9.98 1.52 -16.36
N PHE A 623 10.58 0.81 -17.32
CA PHE A 623 11.19 -0.50 -17.06
C PHE A 623 12.41 -0.40 -16.14
N LEU A 624 13.27 0.61 -16.28
CA LEU A 624 14.43 0.79 -15.40
C LEU A 624 14.02 1.08 -13.95
N LEU A 625 13.02 1.96 -13.73
CA LEU A 625 12.48 2.22 -12.39
C LEU A 625 11.89 0.96 -11.77
N TYR A 626 11.15 0.18 -12.57
CA TYR A 626 10.49 -1.03 -12.07
C TYR A 626 11.48 -2.17 -11.77
N CYS A 627 12.42 -2.43 -12.67
CA CYS A 627 13.52 -3.37 -12.41
C CYS A 627 14.34 -2.95 -11.18
N GLY A 628 14.59 -1.64 -10.99
CA GLY A 628 15.26 -1.12 -9.79
C GLY A 628 14.50 -1.38 -8.49
N CYS A 629 13.16 -1.36 -8.53
CA CYS A 629 12.33 -1.75 -7.38
C CYS A 629 12.42 -3.26 -7.12
N ILE A 630 12.37 -4.09 -8.17
CA ILE A 630 12.54 -5.55 -8.05
C ILE A 630 13.92 -5.88 -7.47
N THR A 631 15.02 -5.35 -8.00
CA THR A 631 16.36 -5.66 -7.52
C THR A 631 16.60 -5.15 -6.10
N THR A 632 16.00 -4.02 -5.71
CA THR A 632 16.04 -3.55 -4.32
C THR A 632 15.25 -4.50 -3.40
N SER A 633 14.04 -4.90 -3.79
CA SER A 633 13.18 -5.77 -2.96
C SER A 633 13.72 -7.20 -2.83
N ILE A 634 14.28 -7.76 -3.91
CA ILE A 634 14.97 -9.06 -3.89
C ILE A 634 16.28 -8.94 -3.10
N GLY A 635 17.02 -7.84 -3.23
CA GLY A 635 18.20 -7.57 -2.41
C GLY A 635 17.87 -7.52 -0.92
N LEU A 636 16.76 -6.87 -0.54
CA LEU A 636 16.25 -6.86 0.83
C LEU A 636 15.87 -8.25 1.33
N LEU A 637 15.18 -9.07 0.53
CA LEU A 637 14.84 -10.45 0.89
C LEU A 637 16.10 -11.32 1.07
N ILE A 638 17.04 -11.27 0.12
CA ILE A 638 18.29 -12.05 0.21
C ILE A 638 19.09 -11.62 1.45
N TYR A 639 19.23 -10.31 1.68
CA TYR A 639 19.93 -9.77 2.83
C TYR A 639 19.26 -10.17 4.16
N ALA A 640 17.93 -10.13 4.23
CA ALA A 640 17.15 -10.60 5.38
C ALA A 640 17.37 -12.09 5.68
N PHE A 641 17.57 -12.93 4.66
CA PHE A 641 17.89 -14.36 4.82
C PHE A 641 19.39 -14.66 5.08
N HIS A 642 20.27 -13.65 5.09
CA HIS A 642 21.73 -13.86 5.18
C HIS A 642 22.44 -12.91 6.17
N SER A 643 21.71 -12.10 6.94
CA SER A 643 22.35 -11.17 7.90
C SER A 643 21.42 -10.65 8.99
N ASP A 644 21.93 -10.71 10.21
CA ASP A 644 21.24 -10.49 11.48
C ASP A 644 21.29 -9.00 11.88
N LYS A 645 21.34 -8.11 10.86
CA LYS A 645 21.67 -6.69 11.03
C LYS A 645 20.71 -5.81 10.24
N VAL A 646 19.99 -4.94 10.95
CA VAL A 646 19.02 -4.03 10.33
C VAL A 646 19.72 -2.85 9.64
N GLY A 647 19.91 -2.97 8.33
CA GLY A 647 20.40 -1.87 7.48
C GLY A 647 19.41 -0.70 7.35
N SER A 648 19.92 0.52 7.14
CA SER A 648 19.09 1.72 6.99
C SER A 648 18.49 1.87 5.57
N TRP A 649 17.44 1.09 5.29
CA TRP A 649 16.92 0.86 3.93
C TRP A 649 16.01 1.98 3.33
N THR A 650 16.33 3.25 3.60
CA THR A 650 15.51 4.42 3.16
C THR A 650 15.48 4.66 1.63
N ALA A 651 16.09 3.80 0.82
CA ALA A 651 16.16 3.94 -0.64
C ALA A 651 14.89 3.46 -1.35
N ALA A 652 14.30 2.33 -0.92
CA ALA A 652 13.24 1.64 -1.65
C ALA A 652 11.97 2.51 -1.86
N MET A 653 11.52 3.20 -0.81
CA MET A 653 10.30 4.02 -0.82
C MET A 653 10.35 5.19 -1.83
N LYS A 654 11.55 5.65 -2.21
CA LYS A 654 11.74 6.84 -3.08
C LYS A 654 11.30 6.59 -4.54
N MET A 655 11.23 5.34 -4.98
CA MET A 655 10.95 5.00 -6.38
C MET A 655 9.44 4.94 -6.71
N GLY A 656 8.59 4.55 -5.75
CA GLY A 656 7.16 4.29 -5.99
C GLY A 656 6.39 5.51 -6.51
N LEU A 657 6.66 6.69 -5.96
CA LEU A 657 6.07 7.96 -6.40
C LEU A 657 6.44 8.31 -7.85
N VAL A 658 7.69 8.06 -8.24
CA VAL A 658 8.17 8.32 -9.61
C VAL A 658 7.52 7.34 -10.60
N ILE A 659 7.38 6.06 -10.22
CA ILE A 659 6.67 5.05 -11.01
C ILE A 659 5.20 5.45 -11.19
N TYR A 660 4.51 5.92 -10.15
CA TYR A 660 3.13 6.41 -10.26
C TYR A 660 2.99 7.50 -11.34
N PHE A 661 3.85 8.53 -11.32
CA PHE A 661 3.80 9.60 -12.31
C PHE A 661 4.13 9.12 -13.73
N VAL A 662 5.10 8.22 -13.89
CA VAL A 662 5.47 7.64 -15.20
C VAL A 662 4.32 6.78 -15.76
N SER A 663 3.76 5.87 -14.95
CA SER A 663 2.60 5.04 -15.31
C SER A 663 1.37 5.89 -15.67
N ASN A 664 1.05 6.90 -14.85
CA ASN A 664 -0.04 7.83 -15.13
C ASN A 664 0.16 8.56 -16.46
N GLY A 665 1.38 9.02 -16.75
CA GLY A 665 1.73 9.68 -18.02
C GLY A 665 1.65 8.75 -19.23
N ILE A 666 2.03 7.48 -19.09
CA ILE A 666 1.94 6.46 -20.15
C ILE A 666 0.48 6.11 -20.44
N LEU A 667 -0.32 5.79 -19.41
CA LEU A 667 -1.75 5.52 -19.54
C LEU A 667 -2.52 6.70 -20.14
N THR A 668 -2.21 7.93 -19.70
CA THR A 668 -2.87 9.16 -20.16
C THR A 668 -2.56 9.48 -21.63
N ALA A 669 -1.34 9.17 -22.10
CA ALA A 669 -1.00 9.28 -23.52
C ALA A 669 -1.75 8.25 -24.38
N MET A 670 -1.75 6.98 -23.99
CA MET A 670 -2.43 5.91 -24.74
C MET A 670 -3.96 6.09 -24.77
N ALA A 671 -4.55 6.51 -23.65
CA ALA A 671 -5.99 6.76 -23.57
C ALA A 671 -6.45 7.91 -24.47
N GLN A 672 -5.65 8.98 -24.61
CA GLN A 672 -5.94 10.10 -25.51
C GLN A 672 -5.76 9.70 -26.98
N ALA A 673 -4.73 8.94 -27.32
CA ALA A 673 -4.57 8.38 -28.68
C ALA A 673 -5.74 7.46 -29.08
N ASN A 674 -6.25 6.66 -28.14
CA ASN A 674 -7.47 5.88 -28.34
C ASN A 674 -8.75 6.74 -28.39
N GLU A 675 -8.79 7.91 -27.75
CA GLU A 675 -9.89 8.87 -27.93
C GLU A 675 -9.83 9.54 -29.31
N TRP A 676 -8.65 9.96 -29.75
CA TRP A 676 -8.38 10.52 -31.08
C TRP A 676 -8.81 9.58 -32.23
N SER A 677 -8.32 8.34 -32.22
CA SER A 677 -8.65 7.34 -33.27
C SER A 677 -10.15 6.99 -33.39
N GLN A 678 -11.00 7.35 -32.42
CA GLN A 678 -12.44 7.14 -32.53
C GLN A 678 -13.16 8.20 -33.37
N TYR A 679 -12.58 9.39 -33.54
CA TYR A 679 -13.17 10.44 -34.39
C TYR A 679 -13.07 10.10 -35.88
N ALA A 680 -12.26 9.12 -36.29
CA ALA A 680 -12.28 8.57 -37.66
C ALA A 680 -13.59 7.83 -38.00
N LEU A 681 -14.11 7.07 -37.02
CA LEU A 681 -15.19 6.10 -37.23
C LEU A 681 -16.57 6.60 -36.79
N SER A 682 -16.64 7.74 -36.09
CA SER A 682 -17.88 8.12 -35.40
C SER A 682 -17.92 9.60 -35.01
N ARG A 683 -18.92 10.32 -35.54
CA ARG A 683 -19.20 11.71 -35.22
C ARG A 683 -19.51 11.91 -33.72
N LYS A 684 -18.63 12.58 -32.98
CA LYS A 684 -18.64 12.69 -31.51
C LYS A 684 -18.37 14.12 -31.03
N GLY A 685 -18.97 14.52 -29.91
CA GLY A 685 -18.69 15.82 -29.27
C GLY A 685 -17.37 15.78 -28.49
N LEU A 686 -16.59 16.86 -28.56
CA LEU A 686 -15.26 16.97 -27.94
C LEU A 686 -15.31 16.82 -26.40
N ARG A 687 -14.27 16.23 -25.81
CA ARG A 687 -14.09 16.19 -24.34
C ARG A 687 -13.26 17.39 -23.88
N VAL A 688 -13.90 18.38 -23.26
CA VAL A 688 -13.29 19.64 -22.83
C VAL A 688 -13.15 19.72 -21.31
N SER A 689 -12.15 20.47 -20.84
CA SER A 689 -11.95 20.83 -19.44
C SER A 689 -12.67 22.12 -19.04
N ALA A 690 -13.00 22.98 -20.00
CA ALA A 690 -13.91 24.11 -19.81
C ALA A 690 -15.36 23.65 -19.54
N ALA A 691 -16.26 24.60 -19.30
CA ALA A 691 -17.69 24.33 -19.27
C ALA A 691 -18.17 23.91 -20.68
N PRO A 692 -18.74 22.70 -20.86
CA PRO A 692 -19.06 22.18 -22.17
C PRO A 692 -20.21 22.96 -22.84
N LYS A 693 -19.99 23.37 -24.09
CA LYS A 693 -20.98 24.00 -24.97
C LYS A 693 -21.62 22.95 -25.91
N GLY A 694 -22.92 23.04 -26.16
CA GLY A 694 -23.61 22.23 -27.17
C GLY A 694 -23.49 20.72 -26.94
N SER A 695 -22.83 20.02 -27.88
CA SER A 695 -22.58 18.57 -27.84
C SER A 695 -21.29 18.17 -27.09
N GLN A 696 -20.51 19.13 -26.59
CA GLN A 696 -19.28 18.85 -25.84
C GLN A 696 -19.54 18.07 -24.54
N ARG A 697 -18.51 17.38 -24.05
CA ARG A 697 -18.55 16.53 -22.85
C ARG A 697 -17.52 17.04 -21.84
N SER A 698 -17.92 17.22 -20.58
CA SER A 698 -16.99 17.64 -19.52
C SER A 698 -15.94 16.56 -19.22
N THR A 699 -14.71 16.96 -18.97
CA THR A 699 -13.64 16.03 -18.59
C THR A 699 -13.82 15.40 -17.20
N TYR A 700 -13.06 14.34 -16.97
CA TYR A 700 -13.01 13.55 -15.74
C TYR A 700 -12.30 14.33 -14.61
N PHE A 701 -12.48 13.90 -13.35
CA PHE A 701 -11.76 14.51 -12.21
C PHE A 701 -10.25 14.21 -12.26
N LEU A 702 -9.91 12.95 -12.53
CA LEU A 702 -8.57 12.52 -12.93
C LEU A 702 -8.54 12.55 -14.47
N SER A 703 -7.52 13.14 -15.12
CA SER A 703 -7.50 13.36 -16.58
C SER A 703 -7.70 12.09 -17.44
N LEU A 704 -7.33 10.95 -16.89
CA LEU A 704 -7.52 9.60 -17.41
C LEU A 704 -8.94 9.05 -17.10
N PRO A 705 -9.68 8.45 -18.08
CA PRO A 705 -11.03 7.91 -17.87
C PRO A 705 -11.15 6.93 -16.70
N TYR A 706 -12.26 6.99 -15.95
CA TYR A 706 -12.47 6.22 -14.71
C TYR A 706 -12.24 4.70 -14.84
N ARG A 707 -12.57 4.10 -15.99
CA ARG A 707 -12.29 2.67 -16.28
C ARG A 707 -10.81 2.27 -16.25
N TYR A 708 -9.90 3.23 -16.25
CA TYR A 708 -8.45 3.03 -16.08
C TYR A 708 -7.94 3.69 -14.80
N SER A 709 -8.41 4.90 -14.47
CA SER A 709 -7.92 5.62 -13.30
C SER A 709 -8.42 5.07 -11.96
N VAL A 710 -9.60 4.43 -11.89
CA VAL A 710 -10.06 3.76 -10.66
C VAL A 710 -9.24 2.49 -10.37
N PRO A 711 -9.06 1.53 -11.31
CA PRO A 711 -8.16 0.39 -11.07
C PRO A 711 -6.71 0.79 -10.81
N PHE A 712 -6.18 1.78 -11.53
CA PHE A 712 -4.80 2.25 -11.34
C PHE A 712 -4.59 2.91 -9.96
N LEU A 713 -5.56 3.69 -9.48
CA LEU A 713 -5.51 4.20 -8.10
C LEU A 713 -5.67 3.08 -7.06
N ALA A 714 -6.53 2.09 -7.29
CA ALA A 714 -6.67 0.95 -6.38
C ALA A 714 -5.36 0.18 -6.24
N PHE A 715 -4.69 -0.16 -7.36
CA PHE A 715 -3.34 -0.74 -7.33
C PHE A 715 -2.33 0.17 -6.62
N SER A 716 -2.36 1.48 -6.86
CA SER A 716 -1.45 2.42 -6.20
C SER A 716 -1.68 2.50 -4.67
N ILE A 717 -2.92 2.39 -4.20
CA ILE A 717 -3.26 2.35 -2.76
C ILE A 717 -2.77 1.04 -2.14
N ILE A 718 -3.11 -0.09 -2.77
CA ILE A 718 -2.74 -1.43 -2.29
C ILE A 718 -1.21 -1.57 -2.24
N ILE A 719 -0.49 -1.14 -3.28
CA ILE A 719 0.98 -1.16 -3.29
C ILE A 719 1.56 -0.23 -2.21
N HIS A 720 0.99 0.97 -1.99
CA HIS A 720 1.49 1.86 -0.95
C HIS A 720 1.29 1.30 0.46
N TRP A 721 0.15 0.65 0.71
CA TRP A 721 -0.14 -0.04 1.97
C TRP A 721 0.75 -1.27 2.18
N LEU A 722 0.88 -2.15 1.17
CA LEU A 722 1.77 -3.31 1.25
C LEU A 722 3.24 -2.89 1.47
N ILE A 723 3.67 -1.74 0.95
CA ILE A 723 5.00 -1.17 1.26
C ILE A 723 5.13 -0.78 2.74
N SER A 724 4.10 -0.20 3.38
CA SER A 724 4.14 0.07 4.83
C SER A 724 4.12 -1.21 5.68
N GLU A 725 3.43 -2.27 5.24
CA GLU A 725 3.51 -3.58 5.92
C GLU A 725 4.82 -4.35 5.59
N SER A 726 5.57 -3.94 4.55
CA SER A 726 6.85 -4.55 4.15
C SER A 726 8.03 -4.06 4.97
N LEU A 727 8.03 -2.78 5.34
CA LEU A 727 9.08 -2.08 6.09
C LEU A 727 8.41 -1.07 7.02
N PHE A 728 8.49 -1.33 8.33
CA PHE A 728 7.79 -0.57 9.37
C PHE A 728 8.74 -0.16 10.49
N LEU A 729 8.45 0.95 11.16
CA LEU A 729 9.21 1.38 12.34
C LEU A 729 8.74 0.58 13.55
N ILE A 730 9.67 0.01 14.30
CA ILE A 730 9.44 -0.59 15.63
C ILE A 730 10.24 0.26 16.63
N ALA A 731 9.60 0.64 17.73
CA ALA A 731 10.31 1.01 18.95
C ALA A 731 10.26 -0.14 19.95
N VAL A 732 11.33 -0.34 20.71
CA VAL A 732 11.39 -1.29 21.81
C VAL A 732 11.68 -0.52 23.08
N GLU A 733 10.76 -0.60 24.04
CA GLU A 733 11.00 -0.16 25.42
C GLU A 733 11.65 -1.29 26.20
N VAL A 734 12.76 -1.01 26.88
CA VAL A 734 13.52 -2.00 27.66
C VAL A 734 13.16 -1.87 29.13
N TYR A 735 12.87 -3.00 29.77
CA TYR A 735 12.56 -3.11 31.19
C TYR A 735 13.60 -4.00 31.87
N SER A 736 14.06 -3.61 33.05
CA SER A 736 15.03 -4.36 33.86
C SER A 736 14.45 -5.71 34.37
N PRO A 737 15.28 -6.60 34.92
CA PRO A 737 14.80 -7.79 35.65
C PRO A 737 13.92 -7.47 36.86
N SER A 738 13.96 -6.23 37.35
CA SER A 738 13.08 -5.67 38.39
C SER A 738 11.81 -5.00 37.85
N LEU A 739 11.51 -5.16 36.55
CA LEU A 739 10.35 -4.64 35.82
C LEU A 739 10.23 -3.10 35.79
N SER A 740 11.32 -2.38 36.04
CA SER A 740 11.41 -0.92 35.83
C SER A 740 11.90 -0.58 34.42
N ARG A 741 11.30 0.39 33.74
CA ARG A 741 11.73 0.83 32.40
C ARG A 741 13.10 1.52 32.48
N VAL A 742 14.01 1.17 31.57
CA VAL A 742 15.37 1.69 31.51
C VAL A 742 15.52 2.53 30.23
N GLU A 743 15.04 3.77 30.26
CA GLU A 743 14.88 4.62 29.05
C GLU A 743 16.18 4.83 28.24
N VAL A 744 17.36 4.69 28.85
CA VAL A 744 18.66 4.77 28.17
C VAL A 744 19.00 3.54 27.30
N LEU A 745 18.23 2.45 27.43
CA LEU A 745 18.33 1.23 26.63
C LEU A 745 17.25 1.15 25.54
N ASP A 746 16.24 2.02 25.57
CA ASP A 746 15.17 2.06 24.56
C ASP A 746 15.74 2.39 23.17
N PHE A 747 15.34 1.61 22.15
CA PHE A 747 15.85 1.78 20.80
C PHE A 747 14.74 1.73 19.73
N LYS A 748 15.04 2.30 18.56
CA LYS A 748 14.12 2.34 17.41
C LYS A 748 14.79 1.74 16.18
N THR A 749 14.12 0.78 15.55
CA THR A 749 14.66 -0.03 14.45
C THR A 749 13.62 -0.23 13.34
N CYS A 750 14.06 -0.71 12.18
CA CYS A 750 13.19 -1.02 11.05
C CYS A 750 12.83 -2.51 11.05
N GLY A 751 11.59 -2.84 11.42
CA GLY A 751 11.00 -4.14 11.15
C GLY A 751 10.78 -4.35 9.65
N TYR A 752 10.84 -5.61 9.21
CA TYR A 752 10.53 -6.00 7.84
C TYR A 752 9.60 -7.22 7.81
N SER A 753 8.88 -7.41 6.71
CA SER A 753 7.99 -8.56 6.52
C SER A 753 8.26 -9.23 5.16
N PRO A 754 8.80 -10.47 5.12
CA PRO A 754 8.96 -11.22 3.87
C PRO A 754 7.63 -11.36 3.11
N VAL A 755 6.53 -11.61 3.82
CA VAL A 755 5.18 -11.71 3.26
C VAL A 755 4.73 -10.38 2.66
N GLY A 756 5.01 -9.26 3.33
CA GLY A 756 4.75 -7.91 2.81
C GLY A 756 5.54 -7.63 1.52
N VAL A 757 6.85 -7.92 1.51
CA VAL A 757 7.72 -7.68 0.34
C VAL A 757 7.31 -8.55 -0.84
N VAL A 758 7.03 -9.84 -0.63
CA VAL A 758 6.56 -10.76 -1.68
C VAL A 758 5.19 -10.33 -2.22
N SER A 759 4.27 -9.90 -1.34
CA SER A 759 2.96 -9.38 -1.75
C SER A 759 3.09 -8.10 -2.58
N THR A 760 3.96 -7.18 -2.17
CA THR A 760 4.30 -5.95 -2.91
C THR A 760 4.85 -6.28 -4.30
N LEU A 761 5.78 -7.23 -4.39
CA LEU A 761 6.35 -7.69 -5.67
C LEU A 761 5.31 -8.34 -6.58
N ALA A 762 4.40 -9.15 -6.04
CA ALA A 762 3.34 -9.79 -6.81
C ALA A 762 2.35 -8.78 -7.38
N VAL A 763 1.79 -7.90 -6.54
CA VAL A 763 0.82 -6.88 -6.95
C VAL A 763 1.45 -5.84 -7.88
N GLY A 764 2.70 -5.43 -7.61
CA GLY A 764 3.48 -4.57 -8.50
C GLY A 764 3.68 -5.20 -9.88
N SER A 765 4.06 -6.48 -9.93
CA SER A 765 4.34 -7.18 -11.20
C SER A 765 3.07 -7.37 -12.01
N PHE A 766 1.95 -7.67 -11.35
CA PHE A 766 0.64 -7.75 -11.99
C PHE A 766 0.21 -6.39 -12.58
N MET A 767 0.35 -5.28 -11.84
CA MET A 767 0.06 -3.94 -12.36
C MET A 767 0.92 -3.63 -13.61
N VAL A 768 2.21 -3.98 -13.59
CA VAL A 768 3.11 -3.76 -14.73
C VAL A 768 2.70 -4.60 -15.93
N PHE A 769 2.41 -5.89 -15.73
CA PHE A 769 1.93 -6.81 -16.76
C PHE A 769 0.61 -6.34 -17.40
N CYS A 770 -0.34 -5.85 -16.60
CA CYS A 770 -1.57 -5.27 -17.13
C CYS A 770 -1.31 -4.02 -17.99
N LEU A 771 -0.41 -3.14 -17.55
CA LEU A 771 -0.08 -1.90 -18.28
C LEU A 771 0.65 -2.20 -19.60
N THR A 772 1.65 -3.09 -19.59
CA THR A 772 2.37 -3.48 -20.82
C THR A 772 1.50 -4.32 -21.75
N GLY A 773 0.70 -5.26 -21.23
CA GLY A 773 -0.25 -6.04 -22.02
C GLY A 773 -1.30 -5.19 -22.72
N MET A 774 -1.86 -4.18 -22.04
CA MET A 774 -2.74 -3.19 -22.67
C MET A 774 -2.03 -2.37 -23.77
N ALA A 775 -0.73 -2.10 -23.62
CA ALA A 775 0.03 -1.31 -24.58
C ALA A 775 0.46 -2.11 -25.83
N TRP A 776 0.86 -3.38 -25.66
CA TRP A 776 1.37 -4.22 -26.75
C TRP A 776 0.30 -5.04 -27.47
N PHE A 777 -0.78 -5.45 -26.81
CA PHE A 777 -1.81 -6.33 -27.40
C PHE A 777 -3.09 -5.60 -27.84
N ARG A 778 -3.17 -4.27 -27.73
CA ARG A 778 -4.33 -3.49 -28.22
C ARG A 778 -3.96 -2.63 -29.42
N PRO A 779 -4.62 -2.79 -30.58
CA PRO A 779 -4.59 -1.81 -31.66
C PRO A 779 -5.44 -0.59 -31.31
N PHE A 780 -5.16 0.54 -31.95
CA PHE A 780 -6.09 1.66 -32.05
C PHE A 780 -7.29 1.28 -32.92
N ARG A 781 -8.37 2.08 -32.86
CA ARG A 781 -9.61 1.77 -33.61
C ARG A 781 -9.51 2.04 -35.11
N SER A 782 -8.50 2.78 -35.58
CA SER A 782 -8.33 3.19 -36.97
C SER A 782 -6.85 3.47 -37.31
N GLY A 783 -6.48 3.46 -38.59
CA GLY A 783 -5.15 3.84 -39.09
C GLY A 783 -4.81 5.35 -39.12
N ILE A 784 -5.73 6.25 -38.74
CA ILE A 784 -5.52 7.71 -38.88
C ILE A 784 -4.24 8.22 -38.18
N PRO A 785 -3.62 9.32 -38.65
CA PRO A 785 -2.52 9.97 -37.96
C PRO A 785 -2.88 10.27 -36.50
N ILE A 786 -1.99 9.91 -35.58
CA ILE A 786 -2.14 10.17 -34.16
C ILE A 786 -1.05 11.19 -33.78
N PRO A 787 -1.40 12.46 -33.49
CA PRO A 787 -0.42 13.50 -33.16
C PRO A 787 0.21 13.34 -31.77
N GLY A 788 -0.31 12.39 -30.97
CA GLY A 788 0.07 12.21 -29.57
C GLY A 788 -0.35 13.42 -28.75
N SER A 789 0.63 14.12 -28.18
CA SER A 789 0.47 15.38 -27.45
C SER A 789 0.89 16.62 -28.24
N SER A 790 1.36 16.50 -29.49
CA SER A 790 1.95 17.62 -30.25
C SER A 790 0.91 18.67 -30.66
N SER A 791 0.99 19.88 -30.10
CA SER A 791 0.11 21.01 -30.42
C SER A 791 0.07 21.36 -31.91
N LEU A 792 1.22 21.43 -32.58
CA LEU A 792 1.30 21.71 -34.04
C LEU A 792 0.55 20.67 -34.87
N ALA A 793 0.68 19.38 -34.53
CA ALA A 793 0.04 18.29 -35.26
C ALA A 793 -1.46 18.12 -34.91
N ILE A 794 -1.92 18.71 -33.80
CA ILE A 794 -3.34 18.87 -33.50
C ILE A 794 -3.91 20.05 -34.30
N SER A 795 -3.21 21.19 -34.36
CA SER A 795 -3.57 22.38 -35.13
C SER A 795 -3.73 22.08 -36.63
N ALA A 796 -2.77 21.35 -37.23
CA ALA A 796 -2.83 20.93 -38.63
C ALA A 796 -4.10 20.12 -38.98
N ALA A 797 -4.66 19.36 -38.04
CA ALA A 797 -5.90 18.60 -38.26
C ALA A 797 -7.18 19.45 -38.18
N CYS A 798 -7.10 20.76 -37.89
CA CYS A 798 -8.23 21.63 -37.53
C CYS A 798 -8.52 22.73 -38.57
N HIS A 799 -8.26 22.48 -39.85
CA HIS A 799 -8.64 23.36 -40.98
C HIS A 799 -9.82 22.76 -41.77
N PRO A 800 -11.09 22.95 -41.33
CA PRO A 800 -12.27 22.35 -41.95
C PRO A 800 -12.65 22.98 -43.30
N TYR A 801 -12.20 24.21 -43.54
CA TYR A 801 -12.40 24.96 -44.78
C TYR A 801 -11.04 25.45 -45.27
N PRO A 802 -10.67 25.27 -46.55
CA PRO A 802 -9.50 25.92 -47.10
C PRO A 802 -9.74 27.43 -47.22
N SER A 803 -8.67 28.21 -47.10
CA SER A 803 -8.66 29.62 -47.44
C SER A 803 -8.66 29.79 -48.97
N ASP A 804 -9.77 30.27 -49.54
CA ASP A 804 -9.79 30.72 -50.93
C ASP A 804 -8.97 32.02 -51.07
N GLU A 805 -7.70 31.87 -51.46
CA GLU A 805 -6.78 32.98 -51.72
C GLU A 805 -7.34 33.98 -52.75
N ALA A 806 -8.26 33.54 -53.62
CA ALA A 806 -8.93 34.34 -54.63
C ALA A 806 -10.07 35.23 -54.11
N SER A 807 -10.62 34.98 -52.90
CA SER A 807 -11.74 35.75 -52.34
C SER A 807 -11.36 36.59 -51.12
N GLY A 808 -10.29 36.21 -50.41
CA GLY A 808 -9.84 36.90 -49.19
C GLY A 808 -10.79 36.78 -47.99
N GLN A 809 -11.93 36.11 -48.12
CA GLN A 809 -12.93 35.96 -47.05
C GLN A 809 -12.86 34.54 -46.46
N MET A 810 -12.15 34.40 -45.34
CA MET A 810 -12.26 33.20 -44.50
C MET A 810 -13.66 33.18 -43.87
N GLN A 811 -14.53 32.27 -44.33
CA GLN A 811 -15.91 32.20 -43.87
C GLN A 811 -15.97 31.71 -42.41
N GLU A 812 -16.09 32.65 -41.47
CA GLU A 812 -15.93 32.41 -40.03
C GLU A 812 -17.16 31.70 -39.41
N VAL A 813 -17.31 30.41 -39.69
CA VAL A 813 -18.37 29.57 -39.12
C VAL A 813 -18.06 29.28 -37.64
N ARG A 814 -18.43 30.21 -36.75
CA ARG A 814 -18.20 30.11 -35.30
C ARG A 814 -18.92 28.90 -34.67
N GLY A 815 -18.33 28.30 -33.65
CA GLY A 815 -18.96 27.29 -32.81
C GLY A 815 -18.91 25.85 -33.35
N ILE A 816 -18.13 25.55 -34.40
CA ILE A 816 -17.90 24.17 -34.90
C ILE A 816 -17.46 23.26 -33.75
N GLY A 817 -16.52 23.71 -32.91
CA GLY A 817 -16.03 22.98 -31.74
C GLY A 817 -17.11 22.61 -30.71
N ALA A 818 -18.30 23.22 -30.75
CA ALA A 818 -19.44 22.88 -29.90
C ALA A 818 -20.38 21.81 -30.49
N ARG A 819 -20.19 21.42 -31.76
CA ARG A 819 -21.01 20.43 -32.48
C ARG A 819 -20.47 19.00 -32.29
N LYS A 820 -21.06 18.01 -32.97
CA LYS A 820 -20.47 16.65 -33.04
C LYS A 820 -19.55 16.60 -34.27
N LEU A 821 -18.29 16.24 -34.07
CA LEU A 821 -17.26 16.25 -35.10
C LEU A 821 -16.83 14.85 -35.51
N GLN A 822 -16.47 14.69 -36.77
CA GLN A 822 -15.78 13.52 -37.30
C GLN A 822 -14.51 13.99 -38.02
N TRP A 823 -13.44 13.18 -38.01
CA TRP A 823 -12.21 13.46 -38.72
C TRP A 823 -12.14 12.59 -39.99
N GLY A 824 -11.85 13.21 -41.13
CA GLY A 824 -11.74 12.52 -42.40
C GLY A 824 -11.46 13.48 -43.56
N VAL A 825 -11.59 12.99 -44.78
CA VAL A 825 -11.43 13.78 -46.01
C VAL A 825 -12.61 14.75 -46.15
N ILE A 826 -12.31 16.04 -46.32
CA ILE A 826 -13.31 17.08 -46.64
C ILE A 826 -13.49 17.19 -48.16
N ALA A 827 -14.67 17.63 -48.61
CA ALA A 827 -15.04 17.65 -50.03
C ALA A 827 -14.23 18.64 -50.91
N SER A 828 -13.54 19.62 -50.31
CA SER A 828 -12.75 20.61 -51.05
C SER A 828 -11.32 20.15 -51.31
N ARG A 829 -10.76 20.52 -52.46
CA ARG A 829 -9.40 20.16 -52.91
C ARG A 829 -8.50 21.38 -52.98
N TYR A 830 -7.42 21.41 -52.21
CA TYR A 830 -6.42 22.48 -52.28
C TYR A 830 -5.38 22.16 -53.36
N HIS A 831 -5.32 22.95 -54.44
CA HIS A 831 -4.52 22.69 -55.64
C HIS A 831 -4.60 21.23 -56.15
N GLY A 832 -5.81 20.65 -56.12
CA GLY A 832 -6.07 19.27 -56.57
C GLY A 832 -5.80 18.16 -55.54
N VAL A 833 -5.23 18.48 -54.37
CA VAL A 833 -4.94 17.52 -53.29
C VAL A 833 -6.15 17.42 -52.34
N GLU A 834 -6.47 16.20 -51.91
CA GLU A 834 -7.52 15.92 -50.92
C GLU A 834 -7.02 16.29 -49.49
N HIS A 835 -7.81 17.05 -48.73
CA HIS A 835 -7.44 17.55 -47.40
C HIS A 835 -8.18 16.80 -46.28
N CYS A 836 -7.55 16.60 -45.12
CA CYS A 836 -8.13 15.88 -43.97
C CYS A 836 -8.32 16.78 -42.74
N SER A 837 -9.56 16.87 -42.20
CA SER A 837 -9.82 17.68 -41.00
C SER A 837 -10.98 17.18 -40.13
N PHE A 838 -11.08 17.71 -38.91
CA PHE A 838 -12.28 17.66 -38.08
C PHE A 838 -13.38 18.57 -38.65
N SER A 839 -14.49 17.98 -39.07
CA SER A 839 -15.65 18.73 -39.56
C SER A 839 -16.95 18.32 -38.85
N ASP A 840 -17.90 19.25 -38.77
CA ASP A 840 -19.29 18.98 -38.39
C ASP A 840 -20.17 18.57 -39.59
N GLN A 841 -19.69 18.81 -40.82
CA GLN A 841 -20.24 18.25 -42.07
C GLN A 841 -19.74 16.81 -42.31
N ASP A 842 -20.27 16.13 -43.32
CA ASP A 842 -19.90 14.76 -43.67
C ASP A 842 -18.51 14.66 -44.31
N VAL A 843 -17.76 13.64 -43.88
CA VAL A 843 -16.37 13.37 -44.24
C VAL A 843 -16.18 11.89 -44.48
N THR A 844 -15.38 11.53 -45.48
CA THR A 844 -15.08 10.13 -45.80
C THR A 844 -13.78 9.67 -45.15
N LEU A 845 -13.59 8.36 -45.01
CA LEU A 845 -12.32 7.81 -44.54
C LEU A 845 -11.25 7.96 -45.64
N PRO A 846 -10.00 8.35 -45.29
CA PRO A 846 -8.91 8.36 -46.25
C PRO A 846 -8.66 6.99 -46.90
N VAL A 847 -8.39 7.00 -48.20
CA VAL A 847 -8.05 5.82 -49.01
C VAL A 847 -6.59 5.40 -48.77
N ASP A 848 -6.33 4.09 -48.61
CA ASP A 848 -4.97 3.54 -48.43
C ASP A 848 -4.01 3.94 -49.56
N GLN A 849 -2.74 4.12 -49.22
CA GLN A 849 -1.67 4.58 -50.11
C GLN A 849 -1.85 5.96 -50.76
N ARG A 850 -2.97 6.69 -50.59
CA ARG A 850 -3.09 8.07 -51.11
C ARG A 850 -2.31 9.07 -50.26
N PHE A 851 -1.94 10.18 -50.90
CA PHE A 851 -1.40 11.37 -50.25
C PHE A 851 -2.53 12.33 -49.89
N TYR A 852 -2.48 12.85 -48.67
CA TYR A 852 -3.37 13.87 -48.17
C TYR A 852 -2.56 15.05 -47.64
N LYS A 853 -3.23 16.20 -47.54
CA LYS A 853 -2.80 17.32 -46.71
C LYS A 853 -3.56 17.22 -45.39
#